data_AF-A0A9J7E245-F1
#
_entry.id   AF-A0A9J7E245-F1
#
_cell.length_a   1.000
_cell.length_b   1.000
_cell.length_c   1.000
_cell.angle_alpha   90.00
_cell.angle_beta   90.00
_cell.angle_gamma   90.00
#
_symmetry.space_group_name_H-M   'P 1'
#
loop_
_entity.id
_entity.type
_entity.pdbx_description
1 polymer ?
#
loop_
_entity_poly.entity_id
_entity_poly.type
_entity_poly.pdbx_seq_one_letter_code
_entity_poly.pdbx_strand_id
1 'polypeptide(L)'
;MKGEGLRLARLALLLLQATVVLSRTAFEKLTDVDFSGTAYYTVRNLSLYECQGWCREEPDCQAASFSFVLNPLTPVQETRCLLQNDTQANNPMATPQRSVNTYYMVKLQVRTESVCLRPWAFERVPGKALRGLDNSVIYTSTKEACLAACLNEKKFPCRSAEYEYGSMRCSLSDSDRRTAQHFVQLVDTPGTDYFENLCLKASQACKGQRVFTAPRIGVAEDKVAQYAGLHYYTDKELQVTSEAACRLACEIESEFLCRSYLYMGPPHSAAYNCRLYHLDHHTLPDGPSAYLNAERPLIDDGEPIGKYFENFCEKPPSNANPPGELPVTIEHQQDTNMSSNLTRNDANCDKTGTCYDVSVLCKDTRIAVQVRTNKPFNGRIYALGRSETCNIDVVNSDLFRLDLTMAGQDCNTQSVTGVYSNTVVLQHHSVVMTKADKIYKVKCTYDMSSKNITFGMVPIRDPEMISITAAPEAPPPRIRILDARQREVETVRIGDRLTFRIEIPEDTPYGIFARSCVAMAKDSKSTFPIIDDEGCPLDPSIFPAFTPDGNALQSVYEAFRFTESYGVIFQCNVKYCLGPCEPAVCEWGRDSLESWGRKKRSLPHNETSEAHSQEEDMNISQEILVLDFGDERQSTDFLRSDKPGGVASEANFGEKTVTIVEPCPSKASVLLLGVACALLVLLYIATIFCYYMRKWLTPPKHMS
;
A
#
# COMPACT_ATOMS: atom_id res chain seq x y z
N MET A 1 41.52 -10.47 -45.33
CA MET A 1 40.76 -11.16 -44.25
C MET A 1 41.08 -10.60 -42.86
N LYS A 2 40.99 -9.27 -42.64
CA LYS A 2 41.28 -8.61 -41.34
C LYS A 2 40.07 -7.82 -40.79
N GLY A 3 38.88 -7.99 -41.38
CA GLY A 3 37.67 -7.26 -41.02
C GLY A 3 36.67 -8.01 -40.14
N GLU A 4 36.80 -9.33 -39.96
CA GLU A 4 35.79 -10.16 -39.28
C GLU A 4 36.02 -10.30 -37.77
N GLY A 5 37.27 -10.28 -37.30
CA GLY A 5 37.60 -10.47 -35.87
C GLY A 5 37.19 -9.30 -34.95
N LEU A 6 37.12 -8.07 -35.47
CA LEU A 6 36.80 -6.89 -34.67
C LEU A 6 35.29 -6.72 -34.40
N ARG A 7 34.45 -7.39 -35.19
CA ARG A 7 32.99 -7.40 -34.98
C ARG A 7 32.57 -8.38 -33.89
N LEU A 8 33.26 -9.52 -33.76
CA LEU A 8 33.00 -10.54 -32.73
C LEU A 8 33.33 -10.06 -31.31
N ALA A 9 34.40 -9.28 -31.15
CA ALA A 9 34.83 -8.76 -29.84
C ALA A 9 33.91 -7.65 -29.29
N ARG A 10 33.30 -6.83 -30.17
CA ARG A 10 32.31 -5.82 -29.76
C ARG A 10 30.96 -6.42 -29.38
N LEU A 11 30.60 -7.57 -29.97
CA LEU A 11 29.38 -8.30 -29.62
C LEU A 11 29.47 -8.90 -28.21
N ALA A 12 30.64 -9.40 -27.81
CA ALA A 12 30.86 -10.02 -26.50
C ALA A 12 30.84 -9.01 -25.34
N LEU A 13 31.28 -7.76 -25.56
CA LEU A 13 31.34 -6.74 -24.51
C LEU A 13 29.98 -6.05 -24.24
N LEU A 14 29.07 -6.06 -25.22
CA LEU A 14 27.69 -5.57 -25.06
C LEU A 14 26.79 -6.55 -24.28
N LEU A 15 27.15 -7.83 -24.21
CA LEU A 15 26.38 -8.85 -23.49
C LEU A 15 26.59 -8.82 -21.96
N LEU A 16 27.56 -8.08 -21.45
CA LEU A 16 27.92 -8.04 -20.02
C LEU A 16 27.31 -6.84 -19.24
N GLN A 17 26.48 -6.01 -19.87
CA GLN A 17 25.70 -4.95 -19.20
C GLN A 17 24.21 -5.33 -19.03
N ALA A 18 23.90 -6.59 -18.76
CA ALA A 18 22.55 -6.97 -18.36
C ALA A 18 22.32 -6.55 -16.90
N THR A 19 21.59 -5.45 -16.70
CA THR A 19 21.01 -5.05 -15.40
C THR A 19 20.31 -6.25 -14.76
N VAL A 20 20.73 -6.67 -13.56
CA VAL A 20 20.06 -7.73 -12.80
C VAL A 20 18.74 -7.16 -12.26
N VAL A 21 17.68 -7.24 -13.05
CA VAL A 21 16.31 -6.99 -12.58
C VAL A 21 15.94 -8.16 -11.68
N LEU A 22 15.77 -7.94 -10.37
CA LEU A 22 15.26 -8.98 -9.47
C LEU A 22 13.87 -9.42 -9.96
N SER A 23 13.67 -10.73 -10.14
CA SER A 23 12.36 -11.30 -10.40
C SER A 23 11.53 -11.29 -9.13
N ARG A 24 10.27 -10.85 -9.23
CA ARG A 24 9.28 -10.92 -8.14
C ARG A 24 8.34 -12.11 -8.38
N THR A 25 8.02 -12.81 -7.29
CA THR A 25 7.00 -13.87 -7.30
C THR A 25 5.61 -13.24 -7.46
N ALA A 26 4.85 -13.74 -8.44
CA ALA A 26 3.46 -13.38 -8.68
C ALA A 26 2.64 -14.66 -8.93
N PHE A 27 1.33 -14.51 -9.11
CA PHE A 27 0.46 -15.60 -9.52
C PHE A 27 -0.42 -15.17 -10.69
N GLU A 28 -0.70 -16.13 -11.59
CA GLU A 28 -1.85 -16.08 -12.49
C GLU A 28 -2.95 -16.99 -11.93
N LYS A 29 -4.20 -16.52 -11.92
CA LYS A 29 -5.35 -17.27 -11.45
C LYS A 29 -6.26 -17.64 -12.61
N LEU A 30 -6.78 -18.86 -12.59
CA LEU A 30 -7.81 -19.35 -13.49
C LEU A 30 -9.04 -19.79 -12.68
N THR A 31 -10.23 -19.57 -13.24
CA THR A 31 -11.51 -19.84 -12.59
C THR A 31 -12.19 -21.05 -13.23
N ASP A 32 -12.70 -21.97 -12.41
CA ASP A 32 -13.45 -23.17 -12.79
C ASP A 32 -12.71 -24.14 -13.73
N VAL A 33 -11.39 -24.13 -13.63
CA VAL A 33 -10.51 -25.00 -14.39
C VAL A 33 -9.38 -25.53 -13.52
N ASP A 34 -8.82 -26.65 -13.92
CA ASP A 34 -7.67 -27.28 -13.29
C ASP A 34 -6.69 -27.79 -14.37
N PHE A 35 -5.44 -27.98 -13.99
CA PHE A 35 -4.43 -28.62 -14.83
C PHE A 35 -3.87 -29.86 -14.12
N SER A 36 -3.52 -30.86 -14.93
CA SER A 36 -2.81 -32.02 -14.41
C SER A 36 -1.45 -31.60 -13.88
N GLY A 37 -1.10 -32.15 -12.72
CA GLY A 37 0.13 -31.86 -12.00
C GLY A 37 0.34 -32.87 -10.89
N THR A 38 1.53 -32.85 -10.29
CA THR A 38 1.88 -33.77 -9.20
C THR A 38 1.66 -33.07 -7.87
N ALA A 39 0.54 -33.40 -7.21
CA ALA A 39 0.25 -32.88 -5.87
C ALA A 39 1.11 -33.61 -4.82
N TYR A 40 1.91 -32.85 -4.08
CA TYR A 40 2.76 -33.41 -3.01
C TYR A 40 2.22 -33.08 -1.61
N TYR A 41 1.32 -32.11 -1.52
CA TYR A 41 0.78 -31.66 -0.25
C TYR A 41 -0.70 -31.28 -0.39
N THR A 42 -1.51 -31.62 0.62
CA THR A 42 -2.95 -31.38 0.66
C THR A 42 -3.35 -30.91 2.04
N VAL A 43 -4.13 -29.83 2.08
CA VAL A 43 -4.67 -29.25 3.30
C VAL A 43 -6.15 -28.90 3.10
N ARG A 44 -6.92 -28.93 4.18
CA ARG A 44 -8.36 -28.61 4.19
C ARG A 44 -8.64 -27.50 5.21
N ASN A 45 -9.79 -26.84 5.08
CA ASN A 45 -10.28 -25.83 6.02
C ASN A 45 -9.34 -24.63 6.19
N LEU A 46 -8.82 -24.15 5.06
CA LEU A 46 -8.01 -22.93 4.97
C LEU A 46 -8.64 -21.94 4.00
N SER A 47 -8.30 -20.67 4.16
CA SER A 47 -8.67 -19.61 3.24
C SER A 47 -7.93 -19.71 1.91
N LEU A 48 -8.48 -19.06 0.88
CA LEU A 48 -7.82 -18.90 -0.41
C LEU A 48 -6.44 -18.23 -0.26
N TYR A 49 -6.33 -17.23 0.63
CA TYR A 49 -5.10 -16.49 0.89
C TYR A 49 -4.02 -17.35 1.55
N GLU A 50 -4.40 -18.22 2.50
CA GLU A 50 -3.46 -19.18 3.11
C GLU A 50 -2.95 -20.20 2.08
N CYS A 51 -3.84 -20.73 1.23
CA CYS A 51 -3.46 -21.66 0.17
C CYS A 51 -2.44 -21.05 -0.80
N GLN A 52 -2.69 -19.82 -1.24
CA GLN A 52 -1.78 -19.07 -2.10
C GLN A 52 -0.48 -18.74 -1.36
N GLY A 53 -0.56 -18.33 -0.09
CA GLY A 53 0.57 -17.99 0.78
C GLY A 53 1.55 -19.13 0.92
N TRP A 54 1.06 -20.34 1.23
CA TRP A 54 1.88 -21.55 1.33
C TRP A 54 2.60 -21.83 0.00
N CYS A 55 1.91 -21.73 -1.14
CA CYS A 55 2.59 -21.90 -2.43
C CYS A 55 3.62 -20.80 -2.74
N ARG A 56 3.46 -19.60 -2.21
CA ARG A 56 4.41 -18.49 -2.40
C ARG A 56 5.71 -18.77 -1.66
N GLU A 57 5.61 -19.21 -0.41
CA GLU A 57 6.74 -19.48 0.49
C GLU A 57 7.47 -20.77 0.12
N GLU A 58 6.73 -21.82 -0.25
CA GLU A 58 7.32 -23.10 -0.62
C GLU A 58 8.09 -22.99 -1.96
N PRO A 59 9.41 -23.29 -1.97
CA PRO A 59 10.23 -23.15 -3.18
C PRO A 59 9.83 -24.14 -4.27
N ASP A 60 9.41 -25.35 -3.88
CA ASP A 60 9.03 -26.42 -4.80
C ASP A 60 7.61 -26.26 -5.34
N CYS A 61 6.79 -25.36 -4.80
CA CYS A 61 5.44 -25.13 -5.32
C CYS A 61 5.47 -24.39 -6.66
N GLN A 62 4.93 -25.02 -7.71
CA GLN A 62 4.75 -24.42 -9.04
C GLN A 62 3.30 -23.96 -9.27
N ALA A 63 2.34 -24.64 -8.66
CA ALA A 63 0.93 -24.29 -8.74
C ALA A 63 0.16 -24.75 -7.50
N ALA A 64 -0.98 -24.11 -7.24
CA ALA A 64 -1.92 -24.48 -6.20
C ALA A 64 -3.34 -24.60 -6.80
N SER A 65 -4.04 -25.70 -6.49
CA SER A 65 -5.44 -25.90 -6.82
C SER A 65 -6.28 -25.72 -5.55
N PHE A 66 -7.04 -24.63 -5.48
CA PHE A 66 -7.95 -24.32 -4.38
C PHE A 66 -9.38 -24.66 -4.79
N SER A 67 -10.02 -25.57 -4.07
CA SER A 67 -11.39 -26.02 -4.34
C SER A 67 -12.27 -25.79 -3.11
N PHE A 68 -13.54 -25.46 -3.34
CA PHE A 68 -14.48 -25.19 -2.26
C PHE A 68 -15.87 -25.75 -2.60
N VAL A 69 -16.59 -26.21 -1.58
CA VAL A 69 -17.96 -26.71 -1.71
C VAL A 69 -18.80 -26.12 -0.58
N LEU A 70 -19.96 -25.55 -0.91
CA LEU A 70 -20.89 -25.12 0.12
C LEU A 70 -21.60 -26.34 0.72
N ASN A 71 -21.52 -26.50 2.03
CA ASN A 71 -22.29 -27.52 2.72
C ASN A 71 -23.76 -27.06 2.82
N PRO A 72 -24.74 -27.80 2.29
CA PRO A 72 -26.14 -27.37 2.33
C PRO A 72 -26.77 -27.44 3.75
N LEU A 73 -26.14 -28.17 4.68
CA LEU A 73 -26.63 -28.34 6.06
C LEU A 73 -26.03 -27.32 7.02
N THR A 74 -24.89 -26.73 6.68
CA THR A 74 -24.20 -25.71 7.49
C THR A 74 -23.68 -24.61 6.56
N PRO A 75 -23.90 -23.31 6.82
CA PRO A 75 -23.58 -22.22 5.90
C PRO A 75 -22.07 -21.91 5.80
N VAL A 76 -21.23 -22.94 5.81
CA VAL A 76 -19.77 -22.89 5.76
C VAL A 76 -19.31 -23.54 4.46
N GLN A 77 -18.34 -22.91 3.78
CA GLN A 77 -17.68 -23.47 2.61
C GLN A 77 -16.55 -24.40 3.07
N GLU A 78 -16.66 -25.69 2.75
CA GLU A 78 -15.58 -26.64 2.97
C GLU A 78 -14.51 -26.42 1.90
N THR A 79 -13.28 -26.10 2.32
CA THR A 79 -12.19 -25.76 1.42
C THR A 79 -11.10 -26.82 1.41
N ARG A 80 -10.44 -26.98 0.27
CA ARG A 80 -9.29 -27.87 0.08
C ARG A 80 -8.28 -27.23 -0.86
N CYS A 81 -7.02 -27.21 -0.43
CA CYS A 81 -5.87 -26.74 -1.22
C CYS A 81 -4.94 -27.91 -1.55
N LEU A 82 -4.50 -27.98 -2.80
CA LEU A 82 -3.52 -28.93 -3.32
C LEU A 82 -2.31 -28.15 -3.82
N LEU A 83 -1.13 -28.38 -3.24
CA LEU A 83 0.12 -27.81 -3.74
C LEU A 83 0.77 -28.80 -4.71
N GLN A 84 1.13 -28.30 -5.89
CA GLN A 84 1.72 -29.07 -6.97
C GLN A 84 3.17 -28.61 -7.23
N ASN A 85 4.08 -29.57 -7.30
CA ASN A 85 5.49 -29.31 -7.62
C ASN A 85 5.78 -29.34 -9.13
N ASP A 86 4.84 -29.86 -9.90
CA ASP A 86 4.85 -29.84 -11.36
C ASP A 86 3.43 -29.60 -11.87
N THR A 87 3.30 -28.89 -13.00
CA THR A 87 2.02 -28.51 -13.62
C THR A 87 2.11 -28.46 -15.14
N GLN A 88 1.07 -28.98 -15.81
CA GLN A 88 0.90 -28.82 -17.25
C GLN A 88 0.43 -27.41 -17.67
N ALA A 89 0.11 -26.52 -16.74
CA ALA A 89 -0.35 -25.16 -17.08
C ALA A 89 0.72 -24.30 -17.80
N ASN A 90 2.00 -24.67 -17.63
CA ASN A 90 3.13 -24.04 -18.32
C ASN A 90 3.32 -24.57 -19.75
N ASN A 91 2.65 -25.66 -20.13
CA ASN A 91 2.67 -26.22 -21.47
C ASN A 91 1.56 -25.55 -22.32
N PRO A 92 1.90 -24.80 -23.38
CA PRO A 92 0.91 -24.08 -24.19
C PRO A 92 -0.01 -25.01 -25.01
N MET A 93 0.35 -26.29 -25.15
CA MET A 93 -0.47 -27.30 -25.82
C MET A 93 -1.38 -28.07 -24.85
N ALA A 94 -1.23 -27.86 -23.54
CA ALA A 94 -2.08 -28.51 -22.55
C ALA A 94 -3.44 -27.84 -22.51
N THR A 95 -4.49 -28.66 -22.55
CA THR A 95 -5.87 -28.18 -22.40
C THR A 95 -6.29 -28.25 -20.92
N PRO A 96 -6.78 -27.16 -20.33
CA PRO A 96 -7.33 -27.19 -18.97
C PRO A 96 -8.53 -28.15 -18.89
N GLN A 97 -8.70 -28.78 -17.74
CA GLN A 97 -9.89 -29.57 -17.42
C GLN A 97 -10.90 -28.69 -16.70
N ARG A 98 -12.18 -28.85 -17.00
CA ARG A 98 -13.24 -28.13 -16.28
C ARG A 98 -13.32 -28.66 -14.85
N SER A 99 -13.26 -27.75 -13.87
CA SER A 99 -13.37 -28.08 -12.45
C SER A 99 -14.15 -26.99 -11.75
N VAL A 100 -15.46 -27.20 -11.53
CA VAL A 100 -16.36 -26.19 -10.93
C VAL A 100 -15.94 -25.89 -9.48
N ASN A 101 -16.14 -24.64 -9.04
CA ASN A 101 -15.77 -24.15 -7.71
C ASN A 101 -14.29 -24.38 -7.39
N THR A 102 -13.43 -24.18 -8.40
CA THR A 102 -11.98 -24.35 -8.28
C THR A 102 -11.26 -23.11 -8.81
N TYR A 103 -10.27 -22.63 -8.06
CA TYR A 103 -9.31 -21.62 -8.49
C TYR A 103 -7.94 -22.24 -8.60
N TYR A 104 -7.45 -22.28 -9.83
CA TYR A 104 -6.12 -22.79 -10.13
C TYR A 104 -5.14 -21.62 -10.24
N MET A 105 -4.09 -21.64 -9.43
CA MET A 105 -3.11 -20.56 -9.31
C MET A 105 -1.75 -21.06 -9.73
N VAL A 106 -1.15 -20.47 -10.76
CA VAL A 106 0.20 -20.82 -11.22
C VAL A 106 1.18 -19.77 -10.72
N LYS A 107 2.28 -20.23 -10.11
CA LYS A 107 3.36 -19.38 -9.60
C LYS A 107 4.17 -18.84 -10.77
N LEU A 108 4.40 -17.53 -10.78
CA LEU A 108 5.14 -16.81 -11.82
C LEU A 108 6.35 -16.10 -11.23
N GLN A 109 7.41 -15.98 -12.04
CA GLN A 109 8.59 -15.17 -11.74
C GLN A 109 8.67 -14.01 -12.74
N VAL A 110 8.12 -12.86 -12.37
CA VAL A 110 8.00 -11.70 -13.26
C VAL A 110 9.13 -10.71 -12.98
N ARG A 111 9.91 -10.35 -13.99
CA ARG A 111 11.05 -9.44 -13.88
C ARG A 111 10.61 -7.97 -13.91
N THR A 112 9.91 -7.54 -12.86
CA THR A 112 9.52 -6.14 -12.65
C THR A 112 9.24 -5.84 -11.19
N GLU A 113 9.51 -4.61 -10.77
CA GLU A 113 9.13 -4.10 -9.44
C GLU A 113 7.63 -3.73 -9.37
N SER A 114 6.98 -3.57 -10.52
CA SER A 114 5.57 -3.18 -10.66
C SER A 114 4.56 -4.29 -10.30
N VAL A 115 5.03 -5.45 -9.81
CA VAL A 115 4.16 -6.50 -9.27
C VAL A 115 3.51 -6.01 -7.98
N CYS A 116 2.17 -5.99 -7.96
CA CYS A 116 1.37 -5.59 -6.82
C CYS A 116 1.32 -6.66 -5.71
N LEU A 117 0.92 -6.25 -4.50
CA LEU A 117 0.79 -7.14 -3.34
C LEU A 117 -0.53 -7.94 -3.28
N ARG A 118 -1.32 -7.94 -4.36
CA ARG A 118 -2.56 -8.74 -4.44
C ARG A 118 -2.22 -10.24 -4.51
N PRO A 119 -3.16 -11.14 -4.13
CA PRO A 119 -2.90 -12.59 -4.11
C PRO A 119 -2.40 -13.13 -5.46
N TRP A 120 -2.97 -12.63 -6.56
CA TRP A 120 -2.51 -12.84 -7.92
C TRP A 120 -2.45 -11.52 -8.68
N ALA A 121 -1.47 -11.42 -9.58
CA ALA A 121 -1.26 -10.24 -10.42
C ALA A 121 -2.06 -10.30 -11.71
N PHE A 122 -2.39 -11.52 -12.17
CA PHE A 122 -3.09 -11.74 -13.43
C PHE A 122 -4.20 -12.76 -13.30
N GLU A 123 -5.23 -12.59 -14.12
CA GLU A 123 -6.23 -13.60 -14.38
C GLU A 123 -6.05 -14.11 -15.81
N ARG A 124 -5.94 -15.42 -16.00
CA ARG A 124 -5.63 -16.03 -17.29
C ARG A 124 -6.84 -16.75 -17.87
N VAL A 125 -7.11 -16.52 -19.15
CA VAL A 125 -8.09 -17.24 -19.95
C VAL A 125 -7.37 -17.94 -21.11
N PRO A 126 -7.14 -19.26 -21.03
CA PRO A 126 -6.38 -19.99 -22.04
C PRO A 126 -7.07 -20.05 -23.41
N GLY A 127 -6.30 -19.96 -24.49
CA GLY A 127 -6.83 -20.14 -25.85
C GLY A 127 -7.80 -19.06 -26.32
N LYS A 128 -7.79 -17.87 -25.71
CA LYS A 128 -8.69 -16.75 -26.02
C LYS A 128 -7.91 -15.48 -26.32
N ALA A 129 -8.55 -14.55 -27.03
CA ALA A 129 -8.05 -13.21 -27.32
C ALA A 129 -9.21 -12.21 -27.45
N LEU A 130 -8.95 -10.93 -27.19
CA LEU A 130 -9.86 -9.79 -27.31
C LEU A 130 -9.53 -9.00 -28.59
N ARG A 131 -10.00 -9.49 -29.75
CA ARG A 131 -9.59 -8.95 -31.06
C ARG A 131 -9.93 -7.47 -31.25
N GLY A 132 -8.96 -6.74 -31.80
CA GLY A 132 -9.16 -5.39 -32.36
C GLY A 132 -8.98 -4.25 -31.38
N LEU A 133 -8.50 -4.53 -30.16
CA LEU A 133 -8.24 -3.53 -29.11
C LEU A 133 -6.75 -3.47 -28.71
N ASP A 134 -5.85 -3.95 -29.57
CA ASP A 134 -4.41 -3.94 -29.34
C ASP A 134 -3.87 -2.49 -29.42
N ASN A 135 -3.38 -1.96 -28.30
CA ASN A 135 -2.76 -0.63 -28.25
C ASN A 135 -1.26 -0.68 -28.57
N SER A 136 -0.58 -1.75 -28.18
CA SER A 136 0.83 -1.99 -28.45
C SER A 136 1.07 -3.46 -28.76
N VAL A 137 1.99 -3.72 -29.68
CA VAL A 137 2.43 -5.09 -30.02
C VAL A 137 3.95 -5.14 -29.91
N ILE A 138 4.44 -6.10 -29.14
CA ILE A 138 5.86 -6.38 -28.96
C ILE A 138 6.11 -7.88 -29.18
N TYR A 139 7.37 -8.24 -29.38
CA TYR A 139 7.77 -9.65 -29.52
C TYR A 139 8.71 -10.02 -28.38
N THR A 140 8.32 -11.01 -27.58
CA THR A 140 9.04 -11.44 -26.39
C THR A 140 9.06 -12.95 -26.31
N SER A 141 10.20 -13.55 -25.95
CA SER A 141 10.35 -15.01 -25.95
C SER A 141 9.59 -15.74 -24.84
N THR A 142 9.12 -15.03 -23.81
CA THR A 142 8.39 -15.63 -22.68
C THR A 142 7.12 -14.86 -22.33
N LYS A 143 6.14 -15.59 -21.80
CA LYS A 143 4.90 -15.07 -21.22
C LYS A 143 5.19 -14.02 -20.15
N GLU A 144 6.12 -14.31 -19.24
CA GLU A 144 6.44 -13.45 -18.09
C GLU A 144 7.04 -12.11 -18.54
N ALA A 145 7.76 -12.08 -19.66
CA ALA A 145 8.26 -10.84 -20.24
C ALA A 145 7.12 -9.99 -20.84
N CYS A 146 6.13 -10.63 -21.47
CA CYS A 146 4.91 -9.96 -21.94
C CYS A 146 4.12 -9.35 -20.77
N LEU A 147 3.91 -10.12 -19.70
CA LEU A 147 3.24 -9.66 -18.49
C LEU A 147 4.01 -8.52 -17.79
N ALA A 148 5.34 -8.62 -17.71
CA ALA A 148 6.17 -7.53 -17.19
C ALA A 148 6.05 -6.25 -18.03
N ALA A 149 5.96 -6.39 -19.37
CA ALA A 149 5.76 -5.25 -20.25
C ALA A 149 4.41 -4.57 -20.01
N CYS A 150 3.33 -5.33 -19.80
CA CYS A 150 2.03 -4.77 -19.42
C CYS A 150 2.09 -3.97 -18.11
N LEU A 151 2.72 -4.54 -17.07
CA LEU A 151 2.86 -3.86 -15.77
C LEU A 151 3.71 -2.60 -15.83
N ASN A 152 4.64 -2.52 -16.79
CA ASN A 152 5.56 -1.40 -16.97
C ASN A 152 5.11 -0.39 -18.03
N GLU A 153 3.98 -0.61 -18.69
CA GLU A 153 3.47 0.29 -19.71
C GLU A 153 3.05 1.62 -19.06
N LYS A 154 3.54 2.73 -19.64
CA LYS A 154 3.32 4.09 -19.12
C LYS A 154 2.50 4.95 -20.07
N LYS A 155 2.35 4.55 -21.34
CA LYS A 155 1.60 5.30 -22.36
C LYS A 155 0.09 5.21 -22.13
N PHE A 156 -0.37 4.09 -21.59
CA PHE A 156 -1.77 3.84 -21.24
C PHE A 156 -1.84 2.86 -20.06
N PRO A 157 -2.93 2.87 -19.27
CA PRO A 157 -3.13 1.87 -18.24
C PRO A 157 -3.37 0.50 -18.88
N CYS A 158 -2.35 -0.36 -18.95
CA CYS A 158 -2.47 -1.69 -19.52
C CYS A 158 -3.42 -2.54 -18.66
N ARG A 159 -4.60 -2.85 -19.20
CA ARG A 159 -5.64 -3.64 -18.53
C ARG A 159 -5.58 -5.11 -18.90
N SER A 160 -5.11 -5.43 -20.10
CA SER A 160 -4.92 -6.82 -20.51
C SER A 160 -3.72 -6.99 -21.42
N ALA A 161 -3.22 -8.21 -21.46
CA ALA A 161 -2.20 -8.66 -22.38
C ALA A 161 -2.63 -9.97 -23.05
N GLU A 162 -2.22 -10.17 -24.30
CA GLU A 162 -2.38 -11.42 -25.03
C GLU A 162 -1.00 -11.92 -25.42
N TYR A 163 -0.73 -13.20 -25.18
CA TYR A 163 0.53 -13.81 -25.55
C TYR A 163 0.31 -15.02 -26.47
N GLU A 164 0.82 -14.91 -27.69
CA GLU A 164 0.78 -15.96 -28.71
C GLU A 164 2.10 -16.74 -28.71
N TYR A 165 2.05 -18.01 -28.28
CA TYR A 165 3.26 -18.81 -28.04
C TYR A 165 4.04 -19.14 -29.32
N GLY A 166 3.34 -19.34 -30.45
CA GLY A 166 3.96 -19.77 -31.71
C GLY A 166 4.78 -18.67 -32.38
N SER A 167 4.31 -17.42 -32.30
CA SER A 167 4.93 -16.25 -32.93
C SER A 167 5.73 -15.39 -31.95
N MET A 168 5.66 -15.69 -30.64
CA MET A 168 6.22 -14.87 -29.56
C MET A 168 5.63 -13.45 -29.54
N ARG A 169 4.42 -13.28 -30.08
CA ARG A 169 3.72 -11.98 -30.17
C ARG A 169 2.99 -11.69 -28.87
N CYS A 170 3.27 -10.52 -28.31
CA CYS A 170 2.62 -9.99 -27.13
C CYS A 170 1.83 -8.72 -27.49
N SER A 171 0.51 -8.77 -27.36
CA SER A 171 -0.36 -7.60 -27.55
C SER A 171 -0.78 -7.03 -26.20
N LEU A 172 -0.61 -5.72 -25.99
CA LEU A 172 -1.00 -5.00 -24.79
C LEU A 172 -2.21 -4.12 -25.10
N SER A 173 -3.20 -4.11 -24.21
CA SER A 173 -4.44 -3.34 -24.39
C SER A 173 -4.78 -2.49 -23.15
N ASP A 174 -5.38 -1.33 -23.40
CA ASP A 174 -5.98 -0.46 -22.40
C ASP A 174 -7.41 -0.88 -21.99
N SER A 175 -7.86 -2.03 -22.51
CA SER A 175 -9.21 -2.56 -22.38
C SER A 175 -9.17 -4.01 -21.87
N ASP A 176 -10.20 -4.41 -21.13
CA ASP A 176 -10.41 -5.75 -20.57
C ASP A 176 -11.85 -6.22 -20.87
N ARG A 177 -12.27 -7.40 -20.37
CA ARG A 177 -13.64 -7.90 -20.59
C ARG A 177 -14.76 -6.96 -20.13
N ARG A 178 -14.47 -5.99 -19.24
CA ARG A 178 -15.44 -5.06 -18.63
C ARG A 178 -15.43 -3.69 -19.28
N THR A 179 -14.28 -3.27 -19.81
CA THR A 179 -14.08 -1.97 -20.46
C THR A 179 -14.14 -2.05 -21.98
N ALA A 180 -14.09 -3.27 -22.54
CA ALA A 180 -14.41 -3.52 -23.94
C ALA A 180 -15.81 -3.00 -24.29
N GLN A 181 -15.95 -2.40 -25.48
CA GLN A 181 -17.25 -1.92 -25.97
C GLN A 181 -18.22 -3.11 -26.16
N HIS A 182 -19.53 -2.85 -26.14
CA HIS A 182 -20.61 -3.86 -26.07
C HIS A 182 -20.58 -4.96 -27.17
N PHE A 183 -19.76 -4.83 -28.21
CA PHE A 183 -19.64 -5.78 -29.32
C PHE A 183 -18.31 -6.52 -29.38
N VAL A 184 -17.38 -6.27 -28.45
CA VAL A 184 -16.07 -6.93 -28.42
C VAL A 184 -16.08 -7.97 -27.31
N GLN A 185 -15.97 -9.24 -27.70
CA GLN A 185 -15.95 -10.39 -26.80
C GLN A 185 -14.65 -11.18 -26.98
N LEU A 186 -14.33 -12.02 -26.00
CA LEU A 186 -13.25 -12.99 -26.15
C LEU A 186 -13.61 -13.99 -27.26
N VAL A 187 -12.66 -14.22 -28.16
CA VAL A 187 -12.78 -15.19 -29.25
C VAL A 187 -11.77 -16.31 -29.09
N ASP A 188 -12.17 -17.52 -29.49
CA ASP A 188 -11.28 -18.67 -29.55
C ASP A 188 -10.11 -18.41 -30.49
N THR A 189 -8.91 -18.44 -29.92
CA THR A 189 -7.64 -18.23 -30.62
C THR A 189 -6.64 -19.25 -30.08
N PRO A 190 -6.65 -20.49 -30.60
CA PRO A 190 -5.75 -21.55 -30.14
C PRO A 190 -4.28 -21.11 -30.19
N GLY A 191 -3.52 -21.40 -29.15
CA GLY A 191 -2.11 -21.00 -29.03
C GLY A 191 -1.89 -19.54 -28.60
N THR A 192 -2.95 -18.82 -28.23
CA THR A 192 -2.90 -17.50 -27.58
C THR A 192 -3.60 -17.54 -26.23
N ASP A 193 -2.97 -16.98 -25.21
CA ASP A 193 -3.58 -16.81 -23.90
C ASP A 193 -3.86 -15.34 -23.62
N TYR A 194 -5.04 -15.08 -23.06
CA TYR A 194 -5.48 -13.76 -22.63
C TYR A 194 -5.25 -13.59 -21.12
N PHE A 195 -4.73 -12.44 -20.72
CA PHE A 195 -4.41 -12.10 -19.34
C PHE A 195 -5.02 -10.76 -18.95
N GLU A 196 -5.79 -10.69 -17.87
CA GLU A 196 -6.22 -9.42 -17.27
C GLU A 196 -5.22 -8.98 -16.20
N ASN A 197 -4.85 -7.69 -16.20
CA ASN A 197 -3.96 -7.08 -15.22
C ASN A 197 -4.75 -6.73 -13.96
N LEU A 198 -4.46 -7.40 -12.85
CA LEU A 198 -5.03 -7.09 -11.54
C LEU A 198 -4.13 -6.17 -10.72
N CYS A 199 -3.02 -5.67 -11.22
CA CYS A 199 -2.19 -4.68 -10.54
C CYS A 199 -2.56 -3.22 -10.86
N LEU A 200 -3.74 -3.00 -11.43
CA LEU A 200 -4.30 -1.65 -11.64
C LEU A 200 -4.60 -0.96 -10.30
N LYS A 201 -4.31 0.35 -10.21
CA LYS A 201 -4.74 1.20 -9.09
C LYS A 201 -6.28 1.27 -9.03
N ALA A 202 -6.86 1.52 -7.85
CA ALA A 202 -8.32 1.58 -7.69
C ALA A 202 -8.99 2.60 -8.64
N SER A 203 -8.40 3.78 -8.82
CA SER A 203 -8.86 4.79 -9.78
C SER A 203 -8.72 4.38 -11.24
N GLN A 204 -7.91 3.36 -11.52
CA GLN A 204 -7.70 2.79 -12.84
C GLN A 204 -8.52 1.51 -13.05
N ALA A 205 -9.27 1.03 -12.06
CA ALA A 205 -10.11 -0.16 -12.22
C ALA A 205 -11.25 0.07 -13.24
N CYS A 206 -11.73 1.31 -13.39
CA CYS A 206 -12.69 1.71 -14.42
C CYS A 206 -12.16 2.85 -15.28
N LYS A 207 -12.63 2.95 -16.53
CA LYS A 207 -12.39 4.13 -17.40
C LYS A 207 -13.26 5.34 -16.98
N GLY A 208 -14.33 5.11 -16.21
CA GLY A 208 -15.21 6.14 -15.65
C GLY A 208 -15.63 5.81 -14.22
N GLN A 209 -16.79 6.30 -13.78
CA GLN A 209 -17.28 6.04 -12.42
C GLN A 209 -17.63 4.55 -12.26
N ARG A 210 -17.12 3.93 -11.19
CA ARG A 210 -17.48 2.57 -10.80
C ARG A 210 -18.82 2.61 -10.06
N VAL A 211 -19.79 1.86 -10.55
CA VAL A 211 -21.15 1.78 -10.01
C VAL A 211 -21.51 0.31 -9.79
N PHE A 212 -22.31 -0.01 -8.78
CA PHE A 212 -22.79 -1.38 -8.57
C PHE A 212 -24.27 -1.50 -8.93
N THR A 213 -24.60 -2.48 -9.76
CA THR A 213 -25.97 -2.73 -10.22
C THR A 213 -26.25 -4.22 -10.31
N ALA A 214 -27.52 -4.61 -10.18
CA ALA A 214 -27.94 -5.97 -10.51
C ALA A 214 -27.66 -6.25 -12.01
N PRO A 215 -27.07 -7.42 -12.34
CA PRO A 215 -26.67 -7.71 -13.72
C PRO A 215 -27.87 -7.89 -14.64
N ARG A 216 -27.91 -7.11 -15.73
CA ARG A 216 -28.98 -7.16 -16.73
C ARG A 216 -28.67 -8.15 -17.85
N ILE A 217 -28.63 -9.43 -17.50
CA ILE A 217 -28.15 -10.52 -18.38
C ILE A 217 -29.24 -11.48 -18.86
N GLY A 218 -30.52 -11.10 -18.70
CA GLY A 218 -31.65 -11.93 -19.11
C GLY A 218 -31.93 -13.13 -18.20
N VAL A 219 -31.31 -13.16 -17.01
CA VAL A 219 -31.56 -14.14 -15.95
C VAL A 219 -32.20 -13.41 -14.77
N ALA A 220 -33.13 -14.06 -14.08
CA ALA A 220 -33.82 -13.48 -12.93
C ALA A 220 -32.83 -13.24 -11.77
N GLU A 221 -32.97 -12.11 -11.07
CA GLU A 221 -32.01 -11.65 -10.04
C GLU A 221 -31.84 -12.65 -8.90
N ASP A 222 -32.91 -13.34 -8.52
CA ASP A 222 -32.93 -14.40 -7.50
C ASP A 222 -32.04 -15.59 -7.89
N LYS A 223 -32.10 -16.02 -9.15
CA LYS A 223 -31.24 -17.10 -9.66
C LYS A 223 -29.77 -16.70 -9.69
N VAL A 224 -29.48 -15.45 -10.04
CA VAL A 224 -28.10 -14.94 -10.04
C VAL A 224 -27.56 -14.88 -8.62
N ALA A 225 -28.35 -14.36 -7.67
CA ALA A 225 -27.98 -14.31 -6.26
C ALA A 225 -27.78 -15.71 -5.65
N GLN A 226 -28.66 -16.67 -5.99
CA GLN A 226 -28.52 -18.06 -5.58
C GLN A 226 -27.23 -18.68 -6.13
N TYR A 227 -26.97 -18.50 -7.42
CA TYR A 227 -25.74 -19.00 -8.03
C TYR A 227 -24.48 -18.45 -7.37
N ALA A 228 -24.40 -17.12 -7.19
CA ALA A 228 -23.26 -16.47 -6.54
C ALA A 228 -23.06 -17.00 -5.11
N GLY A 229 -24.15 -17.14 -4.34
CA GLY A 229 -24.09 -17.67 -2.98
C GLY A 229 -23.61 -19.12 -2.85
N LEU A 230 -23.78 -19.94 -3.90
CA LEU A 230 -23.41 -21.35 -3.93
C LEU A 230 -22.04 -21.61 -4.58
N HIS A 231 -21.74 -20.88 -5.66
CA HIS A 231 -20.63 -21.18 -6.55
C HIS A 231 -19.48 -20.18 -6.46
N TYR A 232 -19.62 -19.07 -5.73
CA TYR A 232 -18.52 -18.16 -5.48
C TYR A 232 -17.92 -18.43 -4.10
N TYR A 233 -16.60 -18.53 -4.04
CA TYR A 233 -15.90 -18.50 -2.77
C TYR A 233 -16.08 -17.12 -2.16
N THR A 234 -16.48 -17.08 -0.90
CA THR A 234 -16.68 -15.81 -0.21
C THR A 234 -15.34 -15.27 0.26
N ASP A 235 -14.86 -14.21 -0.38
CA ASP A 235 -13.57 -13.60 -0.02
C ASP A 235 -13.64 -12.87 1.32
N LYS A 236 -14.80 -12.26 1.62
CA LYS A 236 -15.04 -11.53 2.87
C LYS A 236 -16.52 -11.58 3.27
N GLU A 237 -16.77 -11.84 4.54
CA GLU A 237 -18.10 -11.76 5.16
C GLU A 237 -18.13 -10.63 6.18
N LEU A 238 -19.22 -9.88 6.18
CA LEU A 238 -19.41 -8.78 7.11
C LEU A 238 -20.88 -8.63 7.50
N GLN A 239 -21.09 -8.04 8.68
CA GLN A 239 -22.41 -7.69 9.17
C GLN A 239 -22.67 -6.22 8.86
N VAL A 240 -23.74 -5.94 8.14
CA VAL A 240 -24.09 -4.59 7.68
C VAL A 240 -25.56 -4.30 7.94
N THR A 241 -25.90 -3.03 8.11
CA THR A 241 -27.28 -2.60 8.38
C THR A 241 -28.11 -2.36 7.11
N SER A 242 -27.45 -2.24 5.95
CA SER A 242 -28.10 -1.91 4.68
C SER A 242 -27.32 -2.45 3.47
N GLU A 243 -27.99 -2.50 2.31
CA GLU A 243 -27.35 -2.80 1.02
C GLU A 243 -26.26 -1.77 0.68
N ALA A 244 -26.51 -0.49 0.93
CA ALA A 244 -25.55 0.57 0.68
C ALA A 244 -24.24 0.40 1.47
N ALA A 245 -24.32 -0.14 2.70
CA ALA A 245 -23.14 -0.49 3.49
C ALA A 245 -22.38 -1.69 2.91
N CYS A 246 -23.09 -2.71 2.38
CA CYS A 246 -22.46 -3.83 1.67
C CYS A 246 -21.75 -3.36 0.38
N ARG A 247 -22.41 -2.47 -0.37
CA ARG A 247 -21.84 -1.81 -1.55
C ARG A 247 -20.57 -1.05 -1.21
N LEU A 248 -20.62 -0.20 -0.19
CA LEU A 248 -19.47 0.60 0.24
C LEU A 248 -18.30 -0.31 0.64
N ALA A 249 -18.57 -1.41 1.34
CA ALA A 249 -17.54 -2.39 1.70
C ALA A 249 -16.84 -2.97 0.46
N CYS A 250 -17.57 -3.28 -0.61
CA CYS A 250 -16.97 -3.71 -1.88
C CYS A 250 -16.22 -2.58 -2.61
N GLU A 251 -16.68 -1.34 -2.51
CA GLU A 251 -16.05 -0.17 -3.15
C GLU A 251 -14.68 0.15 -2.56
N ILE A 252 -14.54 0.05 -1.23
CA ILE A 252 -13.32 0.39 -0.49
C ILE A 252 -12.38 -0.80 -0.27
N GLU A 253 -12.78 -2.00 -0.69
CA GLU A 253 -11.96 -3.21 -0.55
C GLU A 253 -10.64 -3.07 -1.32
N SER A 254 -9.53 -3.38 -0.65
CA SER A 254 -8.18 -3.17 -1.15
C SER A 254 -7.32 -4.44 -1.16
N GLU A 255 -7.70 -5.46 -0.38
CA GLU A 255 -7.01 -6.77 -0.32
C GLU A 255 -7.17 -7.54 -1.64
N PHE A 256 -8.31 -7.37 -2.29
CA PHE A 256 -8.60 -7.89 -3.62
C PHE A 256 -9.48 -6.89 -4.40
N LEU A 257 -9.56 -7.10 -5.71
CA LEU A 257 -10.45 -6.29 -6.54
C LEU A 257 -11.89 -6.80 -6.39
N CYS A 258 -12.67 -6.26 -5.44
CA CYS A 258 -14.05 -6.73 -5.21
C CYS A 258 -14.97 -6.44 -6.40
N ARG A 259 -15.32 -7.45 -7.19
CA ARG A 259 -16.10 -7.27 -8.43
C ARG A 259 -17.60 -7.33 -8.18
N SER A 260 -18.03 -8.07 -7.16
CA SER A 260 -19.46 -8.19 -6.84
C SER A 260 -19.68 -8.41 -5.35
N TYR A 261 -20.94 -8.26 -4.92
CA TYR A 261 -21.35 -8.58 -3.56
C TYR A 261 -22.78 -9.13 -3.51
N LEU A 262 -23.08 -9.90 -2.47
CA LEU A 262 -24.40 -10.42 -2.14
C LEU A 262 -24.86 -9.87 -0.80
N TYR A 263 -26.00 -9.18 -0.79
CA TYR A 263 -26.65 -8.65 0.41
C TYR A 263 -27.90 -9.47 0.75
N MET A 264 -27.89 -10.17 1.88
CA MET A 264 -28.93 -11.13 2.30
C MET A 264 -30.09 -10.49 3.08
N GLY A 265 -30.21 -9.16 3.03
CA GLY A 265 -31.21 -8.41 3.80
C GLY A 265 -30.70 -7.98 5.18
N PRO A 266 -31.54 -7.31 5.99
CA PRO A 266 -31.15 -6.82 7.31
C PRO A 266 -30.72 -7.97 8.24
N PRO A 267 -29.78 -7.74 9.17
CA PRO A 267 -29.33 -8.78 10.08
C PRO A 267 -30.45 -9.12 11.07
N HIS A 268 -30.91 -10.37 11.06
CA HIS A 268 -31.93 -10.87 12.00
C HIS A 268 -31.30 -11.31 13.34
N SER A 269 -29.96 -11.42 13.39
CA SER A 269 -29.16 -11.84 14.56
C SER A 269 -27.69 -11.41 14.37
N ALA A 270 -26.73 -12.05 15.06
CA ALA A 270 -25.29 -11.90 14.85
C ALA A 270 -24.75 -12.54 13.55
N ALA A 271 -25.63 -13.00 12.66
CA ALA A 271 -25.24 -13.58 11.39
C ALA A 271 -24.73 -12.53 10.39
N TYR A 272 -23.66 -12.87 9.65
CA TYR A 272 -23.20 -12.07 8.52
C TYR A 272 -24.24 -12.09 7.41
N ASN A 273 -24.49 -10.92 6.84
CA ASN A 273 -25.55 -10.69 5.84
C ASN A 273 -25.03 -9.99 4.59
N CYS A 274 -23.71 -9.80 4.47
CA CYS A 274 -23.04 -9.25 3.30
C CYS A 274 -21.80 -10.08 2.97
N ARG A 275 -21.70 -10.47 1.71
CA ARG A 275 -20.59 -11.27 1.16
C ARG A 275 -19.96 -10.54 -0.01
N LEU A 276 -18.64 -10.43 -0.01
CA LEU A 276 -17.87 -9.78 -1.08
C LEU A 276 -17.13 -10.82 -1.91
N TYR A 277 -17.05 -10.57 -3.22
CA TYR A 277 -16.45 -11.49 -4.18
C TYR A 277 -15.50 -10.78 -5.14
N HIS A 278 -14.36 -11.40 -5.44
CA HIS A 278 -13.49 -11.03 -6.56
C HIS A 278 -14.03 -11.52 -7.92
N LEU A 279 -15.16 -12.23 -7.92
CA LEU A 279 -15.85 -12.80 -9.08
C LEU A 279 -17.00 -11.93 -9.55
N ASP A 280 -17.31 -12.04 -10.83
CA ASP A 280 -18.52 -11.55 -11.49
C ASP A 280 -18.77 -12.42 -12.73
N HIS A 281 -19.86 -12.17 -13.46
CA HIS A 281 -20.17 -12.93 -14.67
C HIS A 281 -19.11 -12.83 -15.78
N HIS A 282 -18.30 -11.77 -15.81
CA HIS A 282 -17.21 -11.63 -16.79
C HIS A 282 -16.05 -12.57 -16.48
N THR A 283 -15.86 -12.92 -15.21
CA THR A 283 -14.79 -13.79 -14.70
C THR A 283 -15.04 -15.27 -15.02
N LEU A 284 -16.30 -15.66 -15.21
CA LEU A 284 -16.69 -17.06 -15.47
C LEU A 284 -16.33 -17.51 -16.90
N PRO A 285 -15.85 -18.75 -17.11
CA PRO A 285 -15.55 -19.28 -18.44
C PRO A 285 -16.74 -19.28 -19.40
N ASP A 286 -17.94 -19.59 -18.89
CA ASP A 286 -19.20 -19.63 -19.64
C ASP A 286 -19.91 -18.26 -19.65
N GLY A 287 -19.31 -17.24 -19.05
CA GLY A 287 -19.88 -15.90 -18.93
C GLY A 287 -21.26 -15.90 -18.25
N PRO A 288 -22.21 -15.05 -18.71
CA PRO A 288 -23.58 -15.03 -18.20
C PRO A 288 -24.35 -16.35 -18.33
N SER A 289 -23.94 -17.24 -19.25
CA SER A 289 -24.66 -18.51 -19.45
C SER A 289 -24.45 -19.50 -18.31
N ALA A 290 -23.45 -19.28 -17.45
CA ALA A 290 -23.22 -20.06 -16.23
C ALA A 290 -24.46 -20.06 -15.31
N TYR A 291 -25.19 -18.94 -15.23
CA TYR A 291 -26.38 -18.80 -14.39
C TYR A 291 -27.60 -19.58 -14.92
N LEU A 292 -27.60 -19.98 -16.19
CA LEU A 292 -28.72 -20.72 -16.80
C LEU A 292 -28.64 -22.23 -16.53
N ASN A 293 -27.43 -22.75 -16.39
CA ASN A 293 -27.15 -24.20 -16.35
C ASN A 293 -26.92 -24.73 -14.93
N ALA A 294 -27.13 -23.92 -13.90
CA ALA A 294 -26.94 -24.32 -12.53
C ALA A 294 -28.10 -25.19 -12.05
N GLU A 295 -27.79 -26.42 -11.63
CA GLU A 295 -28.76 -27.30 -10.99
C GLU A 295 -29.20 -26.68 -9.66
N ARG A 296 -30.51 -26.60 -9.43
CA ARG A 296 -31.03 -26.14 -8.14
C ARG A 296 -30.67 -27.17 -7.05
N PRO A 297 -30.23 -26.73 -5.87
CA PRO A 297 -30.07 -27.61 -4.72
C PRO A 297 -31.36 -28.38 -4.44
N LEU A 298 -31.25 -29.64 -4.01
CA LEU A 298 -32.41 -30.48 -3.64
C LEU A 298 -33.20 -29.92 -2.44
N ILE A 299 -32.59 -29.01 -1.67
CA ILE A 299 -33.17 -28.31 -0.52
C ILE A 299 -33.21 -26.82 -0.89
N ASP A 300 -34.11 -26.47 -1.80
CA ASP A 300 -34.41 -25.07 -2.16
C ASP A 300 -35.86 -24.80 -1.75
N ASP A 301 -36.04 -24.08 -0.64
CA ASP A 301 -37.37 -23.68 -0.14
C ASP A 301 -38.03 -22.61 -1.04
N GLY A 302 -37.34 -22.14 -2.09
CA GLY A 302 -37.82 -21.14 -3.05
C GLY A 302 -37.75 -19.70 -2.52
N GLU A 303 -37.23 -19.50 -1.31
CA GLU A 303 -37.02 -18.18 -0.70
C GLU A 303 -35.81 -17.48 -1.32
N PRO A 304 -35.90 -16.17 -1.62
CA PRO A 304 -34.78 -15.41 -2.18
C PRO A 304 -33.64 -15.27 -1.16
N ILE A 305 -32.43 -15.71 -1.54
CA ILE A 305 -31.23 -15.65 -0.69
C ILE A 305 -30.74 -14.22 -0.39
N GLY A 306 -31.06 -13.26 -1.26
CA GLY A 306 -30.58 -11.89 -1.16
C GLY A 306 -30.57 -11.16 -2.50
N LYS A 307 -29.93 -9.99 -2.53
CA LYS A 307 -29.71 -9.17 -3.71
C LYS A 307 -28.24 -9.17 -4.08
N TYR A 308 -27.94 -9.55 -5.32
CA TYR A 308 -26.59 -9.61 -5.86
C TYR A 308 -26.32 -8.45 -6.82
N PHE A 309 -25.13 -7.86 -6.69
CA PHE A 309 -24.73 -6.69 -7.47
C PHE A 309 -23.31 -6.84 -7.98
N GLU A 310 -23.06 -6.37 -9.18
CA GLU A 310 -21.74 -6.38 -9.82
C GLU A 310 -21.28 -4.97 -10.15
N ASN A 311 -19.96 -4.79 -10.20
CA ASN A 311 -19.38 -3.53 -10.61
C ASN A 311 -19.52 -3.31 -12.12
N PHE A 312 -19.86 -2.08 -12.47
CA PHE A 312 -20.02 -1.59 -13.83
C PHE A 312 -19.26 -0.27 -13.96
N CYS A 313 -18.59 -0.07 -15.10
CA CYS A 313 -17.89 1.17 -15.39
C CYS A 313 -18.80 2.09 -16.24
N GLU A 314 -19.30 3.16 -15.65
CA GLU A 314 -20.11 4.15 -16.35
C GLU A 314 -19.26 4.87 -17.41
N LYS A 315 -19.82 5.09 -18.61
CA LYS A 315 -19.14 5.85 -19.65
C LYS A 315 -19.04 7.32 -19.22
N PRO A 316 -17.89 7.98 -19.36
CA PRO A 316 -17.83 9.43 -19.18
C PRO A 316 -18.79 10.11 -20.18
N PRO A 317 -19.47 11.21 -19.78
CA PRO A 317 -20.42 11.89 -20.66
C PRO A 317 -19.73 12.30 -21.97
N SER A 318 -20.38 12.01 -23.10
CA SER A 318 -19.81 11.94 -24.46
C SER A 318 -19.44 13.28 -25.11
N ASN A 319 -19.04 14.30 -24.34
CA ASN A 319 -18.63 15.62 -24.84
C ASN A 319 -17.23 16.02 -24.37
N ALA A 320 -16.24 15.15 -24.57
CA ALA A 320 -14.83 15.50 -24.38
C ALA A 320 -14.03 15.16 -25.65
N ASN A 321 -13.65 16.21 -26.40
CA ASN A 321 -12.68 16.13 -27.50
C ASN A 321 -11.27 15.83 -26.97
N PRO A 322 -10.35 15.29 -27.79
CA PRO A 322 -9.06 14.74 -27.34
C PRO A 322 -8.07 15.82 -26.87
N PRO A 323 -7.04 15.45 -26.07
CA PRO A 323 -6.21 16.39 -25.33
C PRO A 323 -5.05 16.94 -26.18
N GLY A 324 -4.96 18.26 -26.26
CA GLY A 324 -3.82 18.98 -26.83
C GLY A 324 -3.95 20.48 -26.62
N GLU A 325 -2.87 21.09 -26.12
CA GLU A 325 -2.64 22.54 -25.89
C GLU A 325 -3.19 23.15 -24.58
N LEU A 326 -2.27 23.24 -23.60
CA LEU A 326 -2.17 24.36 -22.68
C LEU A 326 -1.43 25.50 -23.43
N PRO A 327 -1.75 26.79 -23.19
CA PRO A 327 -1.16 27.44 -22.01
C PRO A 327 -2.05 28.45 -21.27
N VAL A 328 -1.53 28.76 -20.08
CA VAL A 328 -1.94 29.70 -19.04
C VAL A 328 -2.21 31.13 -19.54
N THR A 329 -3.29 31.75 -19.03
CA THR A 329 -3.31 33.18 -18.66
C THR A 329 -4.26 33.40 -17.47
N ILE A 330 -3.73 34.01 -16.41
CA ILE A 330 -4.47 34.63 -15.31
C ILE A 330 -4.77 36.06 -15.74
N GLU A 331 -6.04 36.50 -15.71
CA GLU A 331 -6.47 37.80 -15.16
C GLU A 331 -8.00 38.01 -15.20
N HIS A 332 -8.41 39.03 -14.44
CA HIS A 332 -9.66 39.27 -13.73
C HIS A 332 -10.92 39.70 -14.54
N GLN A 333 -12.05 39.54 -13.84
CA GLN A 333 -13.27 40.39 -13.75
C GLN A 333 -14.56 39.99 -14.51
N GLN A 334 -15.58 39.68 -13.66
CA GLN A 334 -17.02 40.08 -13.70
C GLN A 334 -17.85 39.72 -14.95
N ASP A 335 -19.07 39.17 -14.88
CA ASP A 335 -20.05 39.08 -13.80
C ASP A 335 -21.19 38.14 -14.22
N THR A 336 -22.01 37.72 -13.23
CA THR A 336 -23.44 37.35 -13.36
C THR A 336 -23.85 36.04 -14.08
N ASN A 337 -23.97 34.96 -13.30
CA ASN A 337 -25.26 34.29 -13.02
C ASN A 337 -25.01 32.90 -12.43
N MET A 338 -24.90 32.87 -11.10
CA MET A 338 -25.05 31.65 -10.32
C MET A 338 -26.49 31.60 -9.84
N SER A 339 -27.31 30.74 -10.45
CA SER A 339 -28.49 30.20 -9.76
C SER A 339 -29.04 28.97 -10.46
N SER A 340 -29.42 28.00 -9.62
CA SER A 340 -30.28 26.84 -9.87
C SER A 340 -29.64 25.57 -10.40
N ASN A 341 -29.11 24.76 -9.47
CA ASN A 341 -29.77 23.48 -9.18
C ASN A 341 -29.29 22.91 -7.83
N LEU A 342 -29.85 23.43 -6.74
CA LEU A 342 -29.93 22.74 -5.46
C LEU A 342 -31.41 22.41 -5.27
N THR A 343 -31.75 21.13 -5.37
CA THR A 343 -33.12 20.65 -5.29
C THR A 343 -33.56 20.49 -3.83
N ARG A 344 -34.87 20.64 -3.63
CA ARG A 344 -35.62 20.77 -2.36
C ARG A 344 -35.52 19.58 -1.38
N ASN A 345 -34.68 18.58 -1.65
CA ASN A 345 -34.61 17.32 -0.89
C ASN A 345 -33.27 17.09 -0.17
N ASP A 346 -32.41 18.10 -0.06
CA ASP A 346 -31.15 17.97 0.66
C ASP A 346 -31.36 18.03 2.18
N ALA A 347 -30.80 17.08 2.93
CA ALA A 347 -30.96 16.96 4.39
C ALA A 347 -30.42 18.18 5.17
N ASN A 348 -29.61 18.99 4.50
CA ASN A 348 -28.88 20.13 5.05
C ASN A 348 -29.56 21.49 4.80
N CYS A 349 -30.76 21.49 4.21
CA CYS A 349 -31.56 22.69 3.98
C CYS A 349 -32.83 22.69 4.85
N ASP A 350 -33.25 23.87 5.32
CA ASP A 350 -34.51 24.04 6.02
C ASP A 350 -35.70 24.22 5.05
N LYS A 351 -36.92 24.16 5.60
CA LYS A 351 -38.16 24.33 4.82
C LYS A 351 -38.33 25.73 4.21
N THR A 352 -37.50 26.68 4.63
CA THR A 352 -37.46 28.07 4.12
C THR A 352 -36.40 28.26 3.02
N GLY A 353 -35.67 27.19 2.68
CA GLY A 353 -34.64 27.17 1.64
C GLY A 353 -33.28 27.71 2.09
N THR A 354 -33.02 27.79 3.40
CA THR A 354 -31.69 28.09 3.95
C THR A 354 -30.91 26.80 4.13
N CYS A 355 -29.73 26.71 3.54
CA CYS A 355 -28.85 25.55 3.57
C CYS A 355 -27.61 25.85 4.41
N TYR A 356 -27.18 24.89 5.22
CA TYR A 356 -26.13 25.06 6.24
C TYR A 356 -24.91 24.18 5.95
N ASP A 357 -23.88 24.70 5.30
CA ASP A 357 -22.62 23.99 5.14
C ASP A 357 -21.78 24.08 6.43
N VAL A 358 -21.73 22.99 7.20
CA VAL A 358 -21.02 22.95 8.49
C VAL A 358 -19.74 22.13 8.34
N SER A 359 -18.61 22.74 8.72
CA SER A 359 -17.28 22.15 8.71
C SER A 359 -16.69 22.14 10.12
N VAL A 360 -15.92 21.11 10.44
CA VAL A 360 -15.26 20.97 11.75
C VAL A 360 -13.76 20.88 11.53
N LEU A 361 -13.02 21.70 12.27
CA LEU A 361 -11.56 21.75 12.26
C LEU A 361 -11.03 21.40 13.65
N CYS A 362 -10.36 20.25 13.74
CA CYS A 362 -9.77 19.77 14.99
C CYS A 362 -8.37 20.36 15.15
N LYS A 363 -8.15 21.15 16.21
CA LYS A 363 -6.86 21.77 16.55
C LYS A 363 -6.32 21.18 17.86
N ASP A 364 -5.06 21.49 18.16
CA ASP A 364 -4.33 21.12 19.38
C ASP A 364 -5.06 21.33 20.72
N THR A 365 -5.84 22.40 20.85
CA THR A 365 -6.47 22.82 22.14
C THR A 365 -7.99 23.01 22.05
N ARG A 366 -8.55 23.01 20.83
CA ARG A 366 -9.95 23.34 20.57
C ARG A 366 -10.50 22.68 19.30
N ILE A 367 -11.81 22.49 19.25
CA ILE A 367 -12.56 22.09 18.07
C ILE A 367 -13.24 23.32 17.49
N ALA A 368 -12.87 23.72 16.29
CA ALA A 368 -13.44 24.87 15.60
C ALA A 368 -14.57 24.43 14.67
N VAL A 369 -15.80 24.85 14.96
CA VAL A 369 -16.99 24.54 14.16
C VAL A 369 -17.33 25.75 13.31
N GLN A 370 -17.15 25.64 11.99
CA GLN A 370 -17.38 26.72 11.04
C GLN A 370 -18.63 26.43 10.21
N VAL A 371 -19.56 27.38 10.18
CA VAL A 371 -20.86 27.28 9.48
C VAL A 371 -20.90 28.32 8.38
N ARG A 372 -21.25 27.88 7.17
CA ARG A 372 -21.57 28.72 6.02
C ARG A 372 -23.03 28.52 5.63
N THR A 373 -23.74 29.60 5.33
CA THR A 373 -25.14 29.55 4.90
C THR A 373 -25.34 30.17 3.52
N ASN A 374 -26.33 29.71 2.77
CA ASN A 374 -26.69 30.29 1.46
C ASN A 374 -27.51 31.60 1.56
N LYS A 375 -27.98 31.95 2.76
CA LYS A 375 -28.67 33.20 3.10
C LYS A 375 -28.11 33.73 4.42
N PRO A 376 -28.14 35.05 4.68
CA PRO A 376 -27.69 35.62 5.94
C PRO A 376 -28.46 35.03 7.12
N PHE A 377 -27.73 34.47 8.07
CA PHE A 377 -28.27 33.86 9.28
C PHE A 377 -28.39 34.90 10.39
N ASN A 378 -29.50 34.87 11.12
CA ASN A 378 -29.74 35.66 12.32
C ASN A 378 -30.16 34.70 13.42
N GLY A 379 -29.40 34.65 14.51
CA GLY A 379 -29.60 33.65 15.56
C GLY A 379 -28.40 33.53 16.49
N ARG A 380 -28.24 32.38 17.12
CA ARG A 380 -27.11 32.07 18.01
C ARG A 380 -26.61 30.65 17.76
N ILE A 381 -25.31 30.45 17.91
CA ILE A 381 -24.66 29.13 17.89
C ILE A 381 -24.04 28.86 19.26
N TYR A 382 -24.27 27.69 19.85
CA TYR A 382 -23.76 27.37 21.19
C TYR A 382 -23.59 25.87 21.45
N ALA A 383 -22.81 25.53 22.48
CA ALA A 383 -22.62 24.15 22.94
C ALA A 383 -23.76 23.70 23.86
N LEU A 384 -24.32 22.50 23.60
CA LEU A 384 -25.43 21.94 24.35
C LEU A 384 -25.02 21.66 25.81
N GLY A 385 -25.80 22.19 26.75
CA GLY A 385 -25.51 22.13 28.20
C GLY A 385 -24.67 23.29 28.72
N ARG A 386 -24.13 24.16 27.84
CA ARG A 386 -23.31 25.33 28.17
C ARG A 386 -23.64 26.55 27.30
N SER A 387 -24.92 26.88 27.18
CA SER A 387 -25.42 27.95 26.29
C SER A 387 -24.96 29.35 26.66
N GLU A 388 -24.64 29.63 27.94
CA GLU A 388 -24.18 30.95 28.39
C GLU A 388 -22.65 31.11 28.37
N THR A 389 -21.89 30.02 28.53
CA THR A 389 -20.43 30.07 28.61
C THR A 389 -19.73 29.79 27.29
N CYS A 390 -20.38 29.08 26.36
CA CYS A 390 -19.80 28.68 25.08
C CYS A 390 -20.78 28.92 23.93
N ASN A 391 -20.87 30.19 23.50
CA ASN A 391 -21.83 30.65 22.50
C ASN A 391 -21.32 31.86 21.72
N ILE A 392 -21.96 32.11 20.57
CA ILE A 392 -21.77 33.30 19.75
C ILE A 392 -23.13 33.71 19.17
N ASP A 393 -23.49 34.97 19.30
CA ASP A 393 -24.63 35.57 18.60
C ASP A 393 -24.24 35.95 17.17
N VAL A 394 -25.06 35.55 16.21
CA VAL A 394 -24.84 35.75 14.78
C VAL A 394 -25.89 36.71 14.27
N VAL A 395 -25.43 37.86 13.76
CA VAL A 395 -26.30 38.90 13.20
C VAL A 395 -25.94 39.08 11.74
N ASN A 396 -26.88 38.73 10.86
CA ASN A 396 -26.83 38.93 9.42
C ASN A 396 -25.51 38.47 8.77
N SER A 397 -25.01 37.30 9.18
CA SER A 397 -23.78 36.71 8.64
C SER A 397 -24.08 35.42 7.89
N ASP A 398 -23.39 35.20 6.78
CA ASP A 398 -23.39 33.96 6.00
C ASP A 398 -22.21 33.04 6.35
N LEU A 399 -21.30 33.48 7.23
CA LEU A 399 -20.15 32.71 7.71
C LEU A 399 -19.86 33.03 9.18
N PHE A 400 -19.82 32.02 10.04
CA PHE A 400 -19.54 32.17 11.47
C PHE A 400 -18.88 30.92 12.04
N ARG A 401 -18.21 31.05 13.20
CA ARG A 401 -17.42 29.96 13.79
C ARG A 401 -17.50 29.94 15.32
N LEU A 402 -17.78 28.77 15.90
CA LEU A 402 -17.73 28.50 17.34
C LEU A 402 -16.50 27.65 17.69
N ASP A 403 -15.69 28.10 18.66
CA ASP A 403 -14.55 27.35 19.19
C ASP A 403 -14.96 26.60 20.47
N LEU A 404 -14.83 25.28 20.46
CA LEU A 404 -15.10 24.42 21.61
C LEU A 404 -13.78 24.03 22.27
N THR A 405 -13.57 24.40 23.52
CA THR A 405 -12.35 24.01 24.25
C THR A 405 -12.33 22.48 24.50
N MET A 406 -11.17 21.84 24.33
CA MET A 406 -11.00 20.40 24.59
C MET A 406 -10.69 20.09 26.06
N ALA A 407 -10.22 21.10 26.81
CA ALA A 407 -9.99 21.05 28.24
C ALA A 407 -10.87 22.08 28.97
N GLY A 408 -11.20 21.81 30.24
CA GLY A 408 -12.04 22.68 31.07
C GLY A 408 -13.53 22.34 31.02
N GLN A 409 -14.35 23.12 31.73
CA GLN A 409 -15.80 22.88 31.86
C GLN A 409 -16.67 23.82 31.01
N ASP A 410 -16.06 24.75 30.28
CA ASP A 410 -16.74 25.88 29.65
C ASP A 410 -17.65 25.48 28.48
N CYS A 411 -17.23 24.50 27.67
CA CYS A 411 -17.97 24.03 26.49
C CYS A 411 -18.57 22.62 26.62
N ASN A 412 -18.40 21.93 27.76
CA ASN A 412 -18.92 20.56 27.99
C ASN A 412 -18.48 19.53 26.91
N THR A 413 -17.24 19.66 26.42
CA THR A 413 -16.65 18.70 25.47
C THR A 413 -16.36 17.38 26.17
N GLN A 414 -16.91 16.28 25.65
CA GLN A 414 -16.71 14.94 26.19
C GLN A 414 -15.49 14.28 25.56
N SER A 415 -14.58 13.75 26.37
CA SER A 415 -13.37 13.05 25.92
C SER A 415 -13.41 11.57 26.32
N VAL A 416 -13.38 10.66 25.34
CA VAL A 416 -13.29 9.20 25.57
C VAL A 416 -12.25 8.64 24.60
N THR A 417 -11.15 8.07 25.10
CA THR A 417 -10.14 7.31 24.32
C THR A 417 -9.72 8.00 23.00
N GLY A 418 -9.19 9.23 23.06
CA GLY A 418 -8.77 10.00 21.87
C GLY A 418 -9.91 10.61 21.05
N VAL A 419 -11.16 10.34 21.41
CA VAL A 419 -12.35 10.92 20.80
C VAL A 419 -12.89 12.05 21.64
N TYR A 420 -12.87 13.26 21.09
CA TYR A 420 -13.54 14.43 21.65
C TYR A 420 -14.86 14.65 20.93
N SER A 421 -15.96 14.81 21.65
CA SER A 421 -17.26 15.05 21.06
C SER A 421 -18.03 16.13 21.80
N ASN A 422 -18.83 16.88 21.05
CA ASN A 422 -19.66 17.94 21.57
C ASN A 422 -20.92 18.06 20.70
N THR A 423 -21.98 18.64 21.22
CA THR A 423 -23.22 18.86 20.48
C THR A 423 -23.43 20.37 20.34
N VAL A 424 -23.41 20.87 19.12
CA VAL A 424 -23.59 22.28 18.80
C VAL A 424 -24.99 22.52 18.28
N VAL A 425 -25.65 23.56 18.79
CA VAL A 425 -27.01 23.95 18.41
C VAL A 425 -26.94 25.26 17.63
N LEU A 426 -27.57 25.28 16.44
CA LEU A 426 -27.85 26.49 15.67
C LEU A 426 -29.32 26.86 15.91
N GLN A 427 -29.52 27.99 16.56
CA GLN A 427 -30.83 28.47 16.97
C GLN A 427 -31.21 29.75 16.21
N HIS A 428 -32.37 29.76 15.57
CA HIS A 428 -32.84 30.91 14.75
C HIS A 428 -33.39 32.06 15.60
N HIS A 429 -33.92 31.75 16.78
CA HIS A 429 -34.46 32.77 17.68
C HIS A 429 -33.56 32.89 18.90
N SER A 430 -33.21 34.10 19.32
CA SER A 430 -32.30 34.38 20.44
C SER A 430 -32.78 33.92 21.83
N VAL A 431 -33.96 33.31 21.96
CA VAL A 431 -34.61 33.03 23.27
C VAL A 431 -35.28 31.66 23.29
N VAL A 432 -36.03 31.29 22.24
CA VAL A 432 -36.84 30.06 22.22
C VAL A 432 -36.35 29.09 21.16
N MET A 433 -36.35 27.79 21.48
CA MET A 433 -36.04 26.75 20.50
C MET A 433 -37.27 26.42 19.65
N THR A 434 -37.07 26.22 18.36
CA THR A 434 -38.11 25.97 17.37
C THR A 434 -37.80 24.73 16.53
N LYS A 435 -38.80 24.25 15.78
CA LYS A 435 -38.60 23.13 14.83
C LYS A 435 -37.63 23.47 13.68
N ALA A 436 -37.23 24.73 13.52
CA ALA A 436 -36.25 25.16 12.51
C ALA A 436 -34.80 25.01 12.99
N ASP A 437 -34.58 24.84 14.30
CA ASP A 437 -33.23 24.78 14.86
C ASP A 437 -32.54 23.47 14.52
N LYS A 438 -31.23 23.54 14.37
CA LYS A 438 -30.39 22.42 13.92
C LYS A 438 -29.41 22.04 15.01
N ILE A 439 -29.22 20.75 15.18
CA ILE A 439 -28.35 20.17 16.20
C ILE A 439 -27.31 19.32 15.48
N TYR A 440 -26.03 19.64 15.68
CA TYR A 440 -24.89 18.96 15.08
C TYR A 440 -24.06 18.31 16.17
N LYS A 441 -23.74 17.02 16.03
CA LYS A 441 -22.88 16.31 16.97
C LYS A 441 -21.46 16.31 16.43
N VAL A 442 -20.64 17.27 16.82
CA VAL A 442 -19.26 17.36 16.34
C VAL A 442 -18.36 16.37 17.05
N LYS A 443 -17.44 15.76 16.31
CA LYS A 443 -16.54 14.75 16.83
C LYS A 443 -15.15 14.92 16.24
N CYS A 444 -14.13 14.96 17.08
CA CYS A 444 -12.74 14.89 16.68
C CYS A 444 -12.16 13.58 17.19
N THR A 445 -11.59 12.76 16.31
CA THR A 445 -10.96 11.49 16.70
C THR A 445 -9.48 11.57 16.42
N TYR A 446 -8.67 11.68 17.46
CA TYR A 446 -7.22 11.61 17.32
C TYR A 446 -6.77 10.15 17.41
N ASP A 447 -5.93 9.75 16.46
CA ASP A 447 -5.46 8.39 16.32
C ASP A 447 -4.09 8.25 16.99
N MET A 448 -4.02 7.46 18.05
CA MET A 448 -2.79 7.22 18.83
C MET A 448 -2.17 5.85 18.53
N SER A 449 -2.72 5.11 17.55
CA SER A 449 -2.19 3.82 17.15
C SER A 449 -0.88 3.96 16.37
N SER A 450 0.04 3.02 16.57
CA SER A 450 1.25 2.87 15.76
C SER A 450 0.85 2.51 14.33
N LYS A 451 1.20 3.37 13.36
CA LYS A 451 0.91 3.16 11.93
C LYS A 451 2.17 2.90 11.12
N ASN A 452 2.13 1.87 10.28
CA ASN A 452 3.02 1.79 9.11
C ASN A 452 2.50 2.75 8.03
N ILE A 453 3.38 3.61 7.52
CA ILE A 453 3.00 4.65 6.56
C ILE A 453 2.85 4.04 5.17
N THR A 454 1.61 3.74 4.81
CA THR A 454 1.13 3.72 3.42
C THR A 454 -0.24 4.39 3.37
N PHE A 455 -0.39 5.30 2.41
CA PHE A 455 -1.43 6.31 2.33
C PHE A 455 -2.89 5.77 2.34
N GLY A 456 -3.65 6.21 3.35
CA GLY A 456 -4.94 6.86 3.16
C GLY A 456 -6.21 6.01 3.25
N MET A 457 -6.80 5.94 4.46
CA MET A 457 -8.22 5.65 4.67
C MET A 457 -8.78 6.59 5.75
N VAL A 458 -10.02 7.05 5.58
CA VAL A 458 -10.84 7.70 6.62
C VAL A 458 -12.17 6.94 6.74
N PRO A 459 -12.66 6.61 7.95
CA PRO A 459 -13.89 5.85 8.13
C PRO A 459 -15.13 6.76 8.27
N ILE A 460 -16.31 6.27 7.85
CA ILE A 460 -17.60 6.92 8.14
C ILE A 460 -18.49 5.96 8.93
N ARG A 461 -19.02 6.49 10.03
CA ARG A 461 -19.97 5.90 10.98
C ARG A 461 -21.42 6.21 10.56
N ASP A 462 -22.37 5.44 11.11
CA ASP A 462 -23.82 5.60 10.95
C ASP A 462 -24.51 5.58 12.34
N PRO A 463 -25.81 5.94 12.51
CA PRO A 463 -26.52 7.14 12.04
C PRO A 463 -27.34 7.84 13.16
N GLU A 464 -27.99 8.96 12.80
CA GLU A 464 -28.84 9.90 13.57
C GLU A 464 -28.11 10.96 14.45
N MET A 465 -28.37 12.23 14.13
CA MET A 465 -27.50 13.42 14.27
C MET A 465 -26.36 13.45 13.24
N ILE A 466 -26.29 14.53 12.46
CA ILE A 466 -25.18 14.80 11.52
C ILE A 466 -23.90 14.87 12.35
N SER A 467 -23.11 13.79 12.35
CA SER A 467 -21.86 13.73 13.08
C SER A 467 -20.69 14.09 12.18
N ILE A 468 -20.18 15.32 12.31
CA ILE A 468 -19.02 15.75 11.53
C ILE A 468 -17.80 15.25 12.27
N THR A 469 -17.11 14.27 11.68
CA THR A 469 -15.85 13.76 12.20
C THR A 469 -14.70 14.38 11.42
N ALA A 470 -13.83 15.14 12.09
CA ALA A 470 -12.57 15.60 11.51
C ALA A 470 -11.41 15.04 12.35
N ALA A 471 -10.30 14.68 11.72
CA ALA A 471 -9.15 14.12 12.41
C ALA A 471 -7.87 14.42 11.60
N PRO A 472 -6.85 15.06 12.19
CA PRO A 472 -5.52 15.09 11.61
C PRO A 472 -4.83 13.73 11.82
N GLU A 473 -4.33 13.14 10.74
CA GLU A 473 -3.52 11.92 10.77
C GLU A 473 -2.17 12.18 11.47
N ALA A 474 -1.70 11.23 12.28
CA ALA A 474 -0.42 11.35 12.99
C ALA A 474 0.77 11.37 12.01
N PRO A 475 1.70 12.33 12.13
CA PRO A 475 2.81 12.47 11.19
C PRO A 475 3.90 11.42 11.43
N PRO A 476 4.63 10.96 10.40
CA PRO A 476 5.82 10.09 10.55
C PRO A 476 6.86 10.61 11.54
N PRO A 477 7.43 9.78 12.44
CA PRO A 477 8.61 10.15 13.22
C PRO A 477 9.90 9.87 12.41
N ARG A 478 10.95 10.65 12.66
CA ARG A 478 12.26 10.49 11.98
C ARG A 478 13.40 10.43 13.00
N ILE A 479 14.36 9.52 12.78
CA ILE A 479 15.63 9.47 13.53
C ILE A 479 16.65 10.40 12.85
N ARG A 480 17.40 11.15 13.65
CA ARG A 480 18.56 11.95 13.25
C ARG A 480 19.71 11.72 14.23
N ILE A 481 20.91 11.57 13.71
CA ILE A 481 22.14 11.40 14.52
C ILE A 481 23.02 12.61 14.28
N LEU A 482 23.24 13.39 15.34
CA LEU A 482 23.87 14.71 15.27
C LEU A 482 25.25 14.70 15.94
N ASP A 483 26.19 15.44 15.36
CA ASP A 483 27.49 15.73 15.98
C ASP A 483 27.37 16.80 17.08
N ALA A 484 28.49 17.07 17.77
CA ALA A 484 28.56 18.13 18.78
C ALA A 484 28.20 19.55 18.28
N ARG A 485 28.11 19.75 16.95
CA ARG A 485 27.70 21.01 16.30
C ARG A 485 26.25 20.96 15.82
N GLN A 486 25.47 19.97 16.24
CA GLN A 486 24.08 19.76 15.84
C GLN A 486 23.89 19.53 14.33
N ARG A 487 24.90 18.94 13.67
CA ARG A 487 24.83 18.59 12.25
C ARG A 487 24.69 17.09 12.09
N GLU A 488 23.88 16.70 11.12
CA GLU A 488 23.63 15.28 10.83
C GLU A 488 24.89 14.62 10.26
N VAL A 489 25.21 13.44 10.79
CA VAL A 489 26.43 12.71 10.44
C VAL A 489 26.11 11.26 10.10
N GLU A 490 26.69 10.79 8.99
CA GLU A 490 26.59 9.40 8.53
C GLU A 490 27.87 8.60 8.83
N THR A 491 28.99 9.29 9.03
CA THR A 491 30.31 8.69 9.30
C THR A 491 30.92 9.32 10.54
N VAL A 492 31.35 8.49 11.48
CA VAL A 492 31.85 8.90 12.81
C VAL A 492 33.00 7.99 13.22
N ARG A 493 33.76 8.36 14.25
CA ARG A 493 34.77 7.49 14.85
C ARG A 493 34.27 6.88 16.15
N ILE A 494 34.81 5.74 16.53
CA ILE A 494 34.56 5.15 17.85
C ILE A 494 34.86 6.20 18.93
N GLY A 495 33.96 6.33 19.89
CA GLY A 495 34.08 7.27 21.01
C GLY A 495 33.68 8.71 20.67
N ASP A 496 33.32 9.04 19.42
CA ASP A 496 32.72 10.34 19.12
C ASP A 496 31.40 10.49 19.90
N ARG A 497 31.19 11.64 20.54
CA ARG A 497 29.96 11.94 21.27
C ARG A 497 28.88 12.46 20.32
N LEU A 498 27.77 11.73 20.22
CA LEU A 498 26.69 11.99 19.27
C LEU A 498 25.36 12.17 19.98
N THR A 499 24.44 12.91 19.36
CA THR A 499 23.06 13.05 19.81
C THR A 499 22.14 12.24 18.91
N PHE A 500 21.51 11.20 19.46
CA PHE A 500 20.44 10.46 18.82
C PHE A 500 19.12 11.16 19.09
N ARG A 501 18.45 11.65 18.05
CA ARG A 501 17.22 12.45 18.13
C ARG A 501 16.10 11.78 17.33
N ILE A 502 14.94 11.54 17.95
CA ILE A 502 13.70 11.11 17.29
C ILE A 502 12.76 12.31 17.28
N GLU A 503 12.23 12.75 16.13
CA GLU A 503 11.41 13.97 16.04
C GLU A 503 10.15 13.82 15.15
N ILE A 504 9.12 14.62 15.46
CA ILE A 504 7.88 14.81 14.68
C ILE A 504 7.59 16.31 14.45
N PRO A 505 6.81 16.70 13.41
CA PRO A 505 6.50 18.10 13.10
C PRO A 505 5.83 18.88 14.26
N GLU A 506 6.12 20.17 14.35
CA GLU A 506 5.67 21.07 15.43
C GLU A 506 4.16 21.35 15.41
N ASP A 507 3.51 21.34 14.25
CA ASP A 507 2.07 21.64 14.08
C ASP A 507 1.14 20.46 14.44
N THR A 508 1.56 19.58 15.37
CA THR A 508 0.82 18.35 15.68
C THR A 508 0.43 18.25 17.16
N PRO A 509 -0.76 17.70 17.47
CA PRO A 509 -1.21 17.50 18.85
C PRO A 509 -0.56 16.27 19.51
N TYR A 510 0.37 15.61 18.82
CA TYR A 510 0.94 14.33 19.23
C TYR A 510 2.29 14.54 19.92
N GLY A 511 2.55 13.76 20.96
CA GLY A 511 3.89 13.52 21.52
C GLY A 511 4.41 12.14 21.10
N ILE A 512 5.71 11.89 21.25
CA ILE A 512 6.35 10.61 20.90
C ILE A 512 7.05 9.97 22.10
N PHE A 513 7.14 8.64 22.05
CA PHE A 513 7.69 7.78 23.09
C PHE A 513 8.45 6.62 22.46
N ALA A 514 9.69 6.37 22.88
CA ALA A 514 10.50 5.25 22.37
C ALA A 514 10.26 4.00 23.24
N ARG A 515 9.52 3.03 22.70
CA ARG A 515 9.15 1.79 23.40
C ARG A 515 10.31 0.82 23.50
N SER A 516 11.02 0.54 22.41
CA SER A 516 12.22 -0.30 22.39
C SER A 516 13.15 0.10 21.25
N CYS A 517 14.45 -0.10 21.41
CA CYS A 517 15.43 0.22 20.38
C CYS A 517 16.56 -0.81 20.37
N VAL A 518 16.98 -1.22 19.18
CA VAL A 518 18.06 -2.18 18.95
C VAL A 518 19.08 -1.62 17.96
N ALA A 519 20.36 -1.78 18.27
CA ALA A 519 21.46 -1.57 17.34
C ALA A 519 21.82 -2.90 16.68
N MET A 520 21.95 -2.94 15.36
CA MET A 520 22.24 -4.14 14.59
C MET A 520 23.48 -3.92 13.73
N ALA A 521 24.32 -4.94 13.60
CA ALA A 521 25.38 -4.94 12.61
C ALA A 521 24.77 -4.98 11.20
N LYS A 522 25.39 -4.29 10.24
CA LYS A 522 24.96 -4.28 8.83
C LYS A 522 24.85 -5.67 8.18
N ASP A 523 25.60 -6.65 8.66
CA ASP A 523 25.51 -8.04 8.19
C ASP A 523 24.39 -8.85 8.88
N SER A 524 23.61 -8.20 9.75
CA SER A 524 22.50 -8.74 10.52
C SER A 524 22.85 -9.94 11.41
N LYS A 525 24.14 -10.19 11.69
CA LYS A 525 24.57 -11.32 12.53
C LYS A 525 24.64 -11.00 14.01
N SER A 526 24.89 -9.73 14.34
CA SER A 526 25.03 -9.26 15.72
C SER A 526 24.01 -8.17 16.00
N THR A 527 23.32 -8.26 17.13
CA THR A 527 22.36 -7.27 17.61
C THR A 527 22.66 -6.92 19.07
N PHE A 528 22.38 -5.67 19.43
CA PHE A 528 22.57 -5.12 20.76
C PHE A 528 21.35 -4.27 21.14
N PRO A 529 20.43 -4.78 21.98
CA PRO A 529 19.29 -3.98 22.44
C PRO A 529 19.80 -2.83 23.32
N ILE A 530 19.39 -1.60 22.99
CA ILE A 530 19.82 -0.38 23.71
C ILE A 530 18.74 0.15 24.63
N ILE A 531 17.46 0.04 24.23
CA ILE A 531 16.28 0.36 25.03
C ILE A 531 15.39 -0.89 25.04
N ASP A 532 15.02 -1.37 26.22
CA ASP A 532 14.10 -2.51 26.40
C ASP A 532 12.65 -2.12 26.07
N ASP A 533 11.71 -3.08 26.06
CA ASP A 533 10.29 -2.87 25.73
C ASP A 533 9.52 -1.99 26.74
N GLU A 534 10.14 -1.67 27.87
CA GLU A 534 9.61 -0.80 28.91
C GLU A 534 10.13 0.64 28.77
N GLY A 535 10.94 0.93 27.74
CA GLY A 535 11.51 2.25 27.51
C GLY A 535 12.73 2.56 28.39
N CYS A 536 13.36 1.57 29.01
CA CYS A 536 14.53 1.72 29.87
C CYS A 536 15.84 1.36 29.15
N PRO A 537 16.93 2.12 29.38
CA PRO A 537 18.25 1.77 28.83
C PRO A 537 18.81 0.51 29.49
N LEU A 538 19.23 -0.46 28.67
CA LEU A 538 19.82 -1.72 29.16
C LEU A 538 21.26 -1.54 29.68
N ASP A 539 22.02 -0.64 29.07
CA ASP A 539 23.33 -0.22 29.55
C ASP A 539 23.45 1.31 29.42
N PRO A 540 23.16 2.07 30.50
CA PRO A 540 23.24 3.54 30.49
C PRO A 540 24.64 4.09 30.20
N SER A 541 25.70 3.27 30.33
CA SER A 541 27.07 3.69 30.02
C SER A 541 27.35 3.69 28.52
N ILE A 542 26.67 2.84 27.75
CA ILE A 542 26.80 2.74 26.29
C ILE A 542 25.75 3.61 25.61
N PHE A 543 24.48 3.53 26.05
CA PHE A 543 23.38 4.30 25.50
C PHE A 543 22.47 4.83 26.63
N PRO A 544 22.56 6.14 26.98
CA PRO A 544 21.74 6.72 28.04
C PRO A 544 20.25 6.82 27.71
N ALA A 545 19.43 7.06 28.74
CA ALA A 545 17.99 7.28 28.60
C ALA A 545 17.64 8.49 27.73
N PHE A 546 16.46 8.46 27.10
CA PHE A 546 15.94 9.57 26.32
C PHE A 546 15.45 10.73 27.21
N THR A 547 15.69 11.95 26.75
CA THR A 547 15.21 13.20 27.35
C THR A 547 14.33 13.96 26.35
N PRO A 548 13.23 14.60 26.77
CA PRO A 548 12.35 15.33 25.86
C PRO A 548 12.97 16.68 25.48
N ASP A 549 12.83 17.05 24.20
CA ASP A 549 13.22 18.35 23.64
C ASP A 549 12.13 18.82 22.67
N GLY A 550 11.15 19.58 23.18
CA GLY A 550 9.96 19.97 22.42
C GLY A 550 9.16 18.76 21.93
N ASN A 551 8.99 18.63 20.61
CA ASN A 551 8.33 17.49 19.95
C ASN A 551 9.31 16.34 19.60
N ALA A 552 10.53 16.36 20.17
CA ALA A 552 11.57 15.36 19.94
C ALA A 552 12.01 14.65 21.23
N LEU A 553 12.57 13.45 21.09
CA LEU A 553 13.31 12.71 22.12
C LEU A 553 14.79 12.69 21.76
N GLN A 554 15.68 13.01 22.69
CA GLN A 554 17.12 13.01 22.46
C GLN A 554 17.90 12.22 23.52
N SER A 555 18.94 11.50 23.10
CA SER A 555 19.92 10.85 23.96
C SER A 555 21.33 11.13 23.44
N VAL A 556 22.29 11.36 24.34
CA VAL A 556 23.68 11.63 23.98
C VAL A 556 24.51 10.41 24.32
N TYR A 557 25.12 9.78 23.32
CA TYR A 557 25.87 8.52 23.45
C TYR A 557 27.27 8.61 22.83
N GLU A 558 28.15 7.67 23.18
CA GLU A 558 29.46 7.52 22.56
C GLU A 558 29.39 6.48 21.45
N ALA A 559 29.87 6.84 20.25
CA ALA A 559 29.80 5.97 19.08
C ALA A 559 30.51 4.63 19.32
N PHE A 560 29.82 3.52 19.04
CA PHE A 560 30.32 2.16 19.17
C PHE A 560 30.11 1.38 17.88
N ARG A 561 30.82 0.26 17.71
CA ARG A 561 30.65 -0.65 16.56
C ARG A 561 30.72 -2.11 16.97
N PHE A 562 30.24 -3.00 16.09
CA PHE A 562 30.43 -4.43 16.23
C PHE A 562 31.83 -4.85 15.74
N THR A 563 32.39 -5.93 16.28
CA THR A 563 33.75 -6.38 15.95
C THR A 563 33.93 -6.70 14.47
N GLU A 564 32.91 -7.28 13.84
CA GLU A 564 32.93 -7.75 12.45
C GLU A 564 32.28 -6.78 11.45
N SER A 565 31.73 -5.64 11.90
CA SER A 565 31.03 -4.68 11.02
C SER A 565 31.29 -3.24 11.42
N TYR A 566 31.69 -2.41 10.45
CA TYR A 566 31.80 -0.95 10.58
C TYR A 566 30.44 -0.24 10.49
N GLY A 567 29.40 -0.92 9.96
CA GLY A 567 28.06 -0.38 9.83
C GLY A 567 27.17 -0.78 10.99
N VAL A 568 26.52 0.21 11.61
CA VAL A 568 25.55 0.07 12.70
C VAL A 568 24.19 0.62 12.26
N ILE A 569 23.16 -0.21 12.37
CA ILE A 569 21.77 0.14 12.06
C ILE A 569 21.01 0.24 13.38
N PHE A 570 20.52 1.43 13.72
CA PHE A 570 19.59 1.61 14.83
C PHE A 570 18.17 1.39 14.35
N GLN A 571 17.40 0.58 15.07
CA GLN A 571 15.99 0.35 14.82
C GLN A 571 15.22 0.61 16.13
N CYS A 572 14.25 1.52 16.10
CA CYS A 572 13.44 1.91 17.24
C CYS A 572 11.96 1.69 16.98
N ASN A 573 11.24 1.39 18.05
CA ASN A 573 9.81 1.21 18.13
C ASN A 573 9.20 2.44 18.82
N VAL A 574 8.33 3.19 18.16
CA VAL A 574 7.82 4.49 18.65
C VAL A 574 6.30 4.50 18.80
N LYS A 575 5.82 5.07 19.91
CA LYS A 575 4.41 5.25 20.26
C LYS A 575 4.01 6.72 20.32
N TYR A 576 2.77 7.04 19.96
CA TYR A 576 2.20 8.38 20.08
C TYR A 576 1.44 8.62 21.40
N CYS A 577 1.53 9.85 21.90
CA CYS A 577 0.76 10.40 23.01
C CYS A 577 -0.06 11.60 22.53
N LEU A 578 -1.11 12.00 23.25
CA LEU A 578 -1.80 13.28 23.00
C LEU A 578 -1.22 14.31 23.95
N GLY A 579 -0.58 15.33 23.41
CA GLY A 579 0.30 16.22 24.18
C GLY A 579 1.60 15.51 24.63
N PRO A 580 2.31 16.07 25.63
CA PRO A 580 3.54 15.47 26.12
C PRO A 580 3.26 14.07 26.72
N CYS A 581 4.13 13.10 26.43
CA CYS A 581 4.05 11.75 26.99
C CYS A 581 4.28 11.77 28.52
N GLU A 582 4.19 10.63 29.21
CA GLU A 582 4.61 10.48 30.62
C GLU A 582 5.94 9.71 30.71
N PRO A 583 6.84 10.04 31.67
CA PRO A 583 8.13 9.37 31.80
C PRO A 583 8.03 7.96 32.41
N ALA A 584 8.96 7.08 32.05
CA ALA A 584 9.36 5.86 32.76
C ALA A 584 10.05 6.18 34.04
N VAL A 585 9.97 5.24 34.96
CA VAL A 585 10.87 5.22 36.12
C VAL A 585 11.66 3.91 36.06
N CYS A 586 12.94 4.02 35.70
CA CYS A 586 13.89 2.91 35.63
C CYS A 586 14.66 2.83 36.96
N GLU A 587 14.70 1.66 37.58
CA GLU A 587 15.42 1.43 38.84
C GLU A 587 16.79 0.80 38.52
N TRP A 588 17.89 1.52 38.77
CA TRP A 588 19.25 1.02 38.55
C TRP A 588 20.04 1.01 39.87
N GLY A 589 20.08 -0.15 40.53
CA GLY A 589 20.71 -0.28 41.84
C GLY A 589 19.91 0.43 42.95
N ARG A 590 20.45 1.51 43.53
CA ARG A 590 19.77 2.34 44.56
C ARG A 590 19.22 3.68 44.03
N ASP A 591 19.49 4.02 42.76
CA ASP A 591 19.08 5.28 42.16
C ASP A 591 17.93 5.07 41.14
N SER A 592 16.98 6.00 41.11
CA SER A 592 15.86 6.01 40.16
C SER A 592 16.12 7.01 39.04
N LEU A 593 16.16 6.54 37.79
CA LEU A 593 16.29 7.37 36.59
C LEU A 593 14.94 7.50 35.90
N GLU A 594 14.54 8.71 35.57
CA GLU A 594 13.38 8.92 34.70
C GLU A 594 13.80 8.67 33.25
N SER A 595 13.27 7.61 32.65
CA SER A 595 13.28 7.42 31.19
C SER A 595 11.88 7.77 30.68
N TRP A 596 11.47 7.39 29.47
CA TRP A 596 10.08 7.56 29.00
C TRP A 596 9.54 6.17 28.63
N GLY A 597 8.71 5.56 29.51
CA GLY A 597 8.53 4.09 29.68
C GLY A 597 7.47 3.65 30.75
N ARG A 598 6.19 3.43 30.44
CA ARG A 598 5.14 3.27 31.47
C ARG A 598 5.25 2.00 32.35
N LYS A 599 5.30 2.13 33.68
CA LYS A 599 5.08 1.03 34.67
C LYS A 599 3.60 0.66 34.83
N LYS A 600 3.25 -0.63 34.71
CA LYS A 600 2.02 -1.22 35.29
C LYS A 600 2.42 -2.16 36.43
N ARG A 601 1.91 -1.93 37.65
CA ARG A 601 2.19 -2.77 38.83
C ARG A 601 1.71 -4.21 38.56
N SER A 602 2.60 -5.20 38.69
CA SER A 602 2.23 -6.61 38.77
C SER A 602 1.98 -7.01 40.23
N LEU A 603 0.91 -7.76 40.47
CA LEU A 603 0.69 -8.60 41.65
C LEU A 603 0.94 -10.06 41.22
N PRO A 604 1.39 -10.96 42.13
CA PRO A 604 1.84 -12.28 41.74
C PRO A 604 0.70 -13.21 41.36
N HIS A 605 1.09 -14.10 40.46
CA HIS A 605 0.38 -15.04 39.61
C HIS A 605 -0.56 -16.03 40.32
N ASN A 606 -1.71 -16.29 39.71
CA ASN A 606 -2.34 -17.60 39.71
C ASN A 606 -2.88 -17.87 38.30
N GLU A 607 -2.48 -19.01 37.73
CA GLU A 607 -2.76 -19.44 36.37
C GLU A 607 -4.26 -19.54 36.07
N THR A 608 -4.71 -18.89 35.00
CA THR A 608 -5.49 -19.46 33.88
C THR A 608 -5.98 -18.35 32.95
N SER A 609 -5.93 -18.64 31.64
CA SER A 609 -6.66 -17.99 30.54
C SER A 609 -6.08 -16.72 29.89
N GLU A 610 -6.07 -16.79 28.55
CA GLU A 610 -6.29 -15.73 27.54
C GLU A 610 -5.14 -14.93 26.91
N ALA A 611 -5.17 -14.97 25.57
CA ALA A 611 -5.06 -13.86 24.62
C ALA A 611 -3.80 -12.98 24.64
N HIS A 612 -2.86 -13.26 23.72
CA HIS A 612 -1.92 -12.25 23.26
C HIS A 612 -2.57 -11.41 22.15
N SER A 613 -3.03 -10.22 22.52
CA SER A 613 -3.15 -9.08 21.61
C SER A 613 -1.74 -8.62 21.24
N GLN A 614 -1.31 -8.86 20.00
CA GLN A 614 -0.14 -8.17 19.45
C GLN A 614 -0.56 -6.74 19.09
N GLU A 615 -0.17 -5.77 19.91
CA GLU A 615 -0.09 -4.37 19.47
C GLU A 615 1.00 -4.31 18.40
N GLU A 616 0.63 -4.09 17.14
CA GLU A 616 1.59 -3.86 16.07
C GLU A 616 2.30 -2.54 16.32
N ASP A 617 3.61 -2.60 16.50
CA ASP A 617 4.47 -1.53 16.94
C ASP A 617 5.16 -0.84 15.74
N MET A 618 5.31 0.49 15.73
CA MET A 618 5.89 1.23 14.59
C MET A 618 7.42 1.19 14.63
N ASN A 619 8.07 0.59 13.62
CA ASN A 619 9.52 0.53 13.51
C ASN A 619 10.11 1.60 12.58
N ILE A 620 11.11 2.34 13.08
CA ILE A 620 11.91 3.30 12.30
C ILE A 620 13.39 2.93 12.41
N SER A 621 14.19 3.14 11.35
CA SER A 621 15.60 2.78 11.37
C SER A 621 16.52 3.83 10.73
N GLN A 622 17.79 3.86 11.17
CA GLN A 622 18.84 4.75 10.67
C GLN A 622 20.20 4.04 10.69
N GLU A 623 20.98 4.16 9.61
CA GLU A 623 22.33 3.57 9.48
C GLU A 623 23.44 4.63 9.68
N ILE A 624 24.53 4.25 10.34
CA ILE A 624 25.79 5.01 10.41
C ILE A 624 27.02 4.11 10.22
N LEU A 625 28.13 4.70 9.79
CA LEU A 625 29.45 4.06 9.68
C LEU A 625 30.39 4.56 10.80
N VAL A 626 31.01 3.64 11.52
CA VAL A 626 31.87 3.95 12.68
C VAL A 626 33.30 3.46 12.45
N LEU A 627 34.27 4.37 12.39
CA LEU A 627 35.69 4.11 12.07
C LEU A 627 36.58 3.97 13.32
N ASP A 628 37.67 3.22 13.20
CA ASP A 628 38.63 2.97 14.29
C ASP A 628 39.64 4.13 14.50
N PHE A 629 40.26 4.16 15.69
CA PHE A 629 41.39 5.04 15.98
C PHE A 629 42.65 4.57 15.23
N GLY A 630 43.13 5.35 14.25
CA GLY A 630 44.45 5.13 13.64
C GLY A 630 44.56 5.30 12.12
N ASP A 631 43.44 5.48 11.40
CA ASP A 631 43.48 5.72 9.95
C ASP A 631 43.67 7.21 9.61
N GLU A 632 44.81 7.79 10.00
CA GLU A 632 45.17 9.19 9.64
C GLU A 632 45.79 9.34 8.23
N ARG A 633 45.90 8.28 7.43
CA ARG A 633 46.63 8.35 6.14
C ARG A 633 45.81 8.72 4.90
N GLN A 634 44.59 9.22 5.06
CA GLN A 634 43.73 9.60 3.94
C GLN A 634 43.10 11.01 4.05
N SER A 635 43.64 11.87 4.91
CA SER A 635 43.06 13.20 5.21
C SER A 635 43.74 14.38 4.50
N THR A 636 44.78 14.18 3.69
CA THR A 636 45.50 15.29 3.02
C THR A 636 45.29 15.43 1.51
N ASP A 637 44.61 14.49 0.84
CA ASP A 637 44.50 14.50 -0.63
C ASP A 637 43.16 15.02 -1.19
N PHE A 638 42.19 15.39 -0.33
CA PHE A 638 40.87 15.90 -0.78
C PHE A 638 40.69 17.42 -0.69
N LEU A 639 41.69 18.18 -0.21
CA LEU A 639 41.58 19.64 -0.04
C LEU A 639 42.75 20.42 -0.66
N ARG A 640 43.07 20.21 -1.94
CA ARG A 640 43.80 21.21 -2.76
C ARG A 640 43.89 20.85 -4.26
N SER A 641 42.94 21.37 -5.04
CA SER A 641 43.06 21.78 -6.47
C SER A 641 41.62 22.08 -6.94
N ASP A 642 41.21 23.22 -7.48
CA ASP A 642 41.84 24.49 -7.80
C ASP A 642 40.73 25.55 -7.93
N LYS A 643 41.02 26.78 -7.51
CA LYS A 643 40.47 28.04 -8.07
C LYS A 643 41.69 28.86 -8.49
N PRO A 644 41.68 29.60 -9.62
CA PRO A 644 41.02 30.92 -9.69
C PRO A 644 40.43 31.23 -11.10
N GLY A 645 39.56 32.22 -11.39
CA GLY A 645 38.96 33.36 -10.71
C GLY A 645 38.17 34.22 -11.76
N GLY A 646 37.33 35.15 -11.30
CA GLY A 646 36.73 36.27 -12.09
C GLY A 646 35.18 36.23 -12.26
N VAL A 647 34.35 36.79 -11.35
CA VAL A 647 33.79 38.18 -11.19
C VAL A 647 32.34 38.30 -11.71
N ALA A 648 31.42 38.66 -10.77
CA ALA A 648 30.09 39.34 -10.80
C ALA A 648 29.13 39.14 -12.02
N SER A 649 27.80 38.94 -11.90
CA SER A 649 26.78 39.55 -11.02
C SER A 649 25.40 38.84 -11.14
N GLU A 650 24.63 38.88 -10.05
CA GLU A 650 23.16 38.80 -9.83
C GLU A 650 22.18 37.98 -10.71
N ALA A 651 21.33 37.25 -9.96
CA ALA A 651 19.91 36.89 -10.14
C ALA A 651 19.49 35.96 -11.32
N ASN A 652 19.04 34.74 -11.01
CA ASN A 652 17.63 34.39 -10.75
C ASN A 652 17.39 32.87 -10.71
N PHE A 653 16.51 32.48 -9.79
CA PHE A 653 15.42 31.49 -9.86
C PHE A 653 15.58 30.15 -10.62
N GLY A 654 15.16 29.07 -9.95
CA GLY A 654 14.55 27.91 -10.64
C GLY A 654 15.07 26.54 -10.22
N GLU A 655 14.55 26.03 -9.11
CA GLU A 655 13.89 24.72 -9.01
C GLU A 655 14.22 23.67 -10.10
N LYS A 656 14.80 22.53 -9.68
CA LYS A 656 14.29 21.17 -10.01
C LYS A 656 15.15 20.04 -9.43
N THR A 657 14.54 19.30 -8.52
CA THR A 657 14.38 17.84 -8.51
C THR A 657 15.62 16.93 -8.70
N VAL A 658 15.82 16.13 -7.63
CA VAL A 658 16.08 14.67 -7.63
C VAL A 658 17.38 14.19 -8.28
N THR A 659 18.23 13.53 -7.48
CA THR A 659 18.60 12.13 -7.73
C THR A 659 19.36 11.53 -6.55
N ILE A 660 18.85 10.39 -6.11
CA ILE A 660 19.53 9.38 -5.32
C ILE A 660 20.74 8.92 -6.16
N VAL A 661 21.94 9.08 -5.62
CA VAL A 661 23.18 8.53 -6.22
C VAL A 661 23.53 7.28 -5.42
N GLU A 662 23.28 6.11 -6.03
CA GLU A 662 24.01 4.88 -5.72
C GLU A 662 25.52 5.12 -5.89
N PRO A 663 26.39 4.60 -5.01
CA PRO A 663 27.82 4.88 -5.08
C PRO A 663 28.43 4.21 -6.32
N CYS A 664 29.10 5.02 -7.15
CA CYS A 664 29.94 4.53 -8.25
C CYS A 664 31.10 3.65 -7.73
N PRO A 665 31.55 2.63 -8.48
CA PRO A 665 32.79 1.91 -8.16
C PRO A 665 33.96 2.89 -8.27
N SER A 666 34.81 2.94 -7.23
CA SER A 666 35.94 3.87 -7.18
C SER A 666 36.93 3.59 -8.32
N LYS A 667 37.55 4.64 -8.87
CA LYS A 667 38.56 4.55 -9.95
C LYS A 667 39.70 3.57 -9.62
N ALA A 668 39.94 3.30 -8.33
CA ALA A 668 40.90 2.32 -7.85
C ALA A 668 40.49 0.87 -8.13
N SER A 669 39.19 0.52 -8.02
CA SER A 669 38.74 -0.86 -8.29
C SER A 669 38.80 -1.20 -9.78
N VAL A 670 38.48 -0.25 -10.65
CA VAL A 670 38.59 -0.40 -12.10
C VAL A 670 40.06 -0.46 -12.56
N LEU A 671 40.95 0.32 -11.93
CA LEU A 671 42.38 0.25 -12.21
C LEU A 671 43.02 -1.05 -11.70
N LEU A 672 42.65 -1.54 -10.52
CA LEU A 672 43.12 -2.83 -9.99
C LEU A 672 42.66 -3.99 -10.87
N LEU A 673 41.41 -3.97 -11.33
CA LEU A 673 40.89 -4.97 -12.27
C LEU A 673 41.62 -4.88 -13.63
N GLY A 674 41.91 -3.66 -14.10
CA GLY A 674 42.68 -3.43 -15.33
C GLY A 674 44.12 -3.94 -15.24
N VAL A 675 44.80 -3.70 -14.12
CA VAL A 675 46.17 -4.18 -13.87
C VAL A 675 46.20 -5.70 -13.71
N ALA A 676 45.22 -6.29 -13.00
CA ALA A 676 45.10 -7.74 -12.89
C ALA A 676 44.86 -8.42 -14.25
N CYS A 677 43.96 -7.86 -15.07
CA CYS A 677 43.72 -8.34 -16.42
C CYS A 677 44.95 -8.18 -17.32
N ALA A 678 45.69 -7.07 -17.22
CA ALA A 678 46.92 -6.86 -17.99
C ALA A 678 48.03 -7.86 -17.60
N LEU A 679 48.17 -8.16 -16.30
CA LEU A 679 49.12 -9.18 -15.82
C LEU A 679 48.76 -10.58 -16.29
N LEU A 680 47.47 -10.94 -16.29
CA LEU A 680 47.02 -12.24 -16.81
C LEU A 680 47.26 -12.37 -18.32
N VAL A 681 47.05 -11.31 -19.08
CA VAL A 681 47.35 -11.28 -20.53
C VAL A 681 48.86 -11.40 -20.77
N LEU A 682 49.69 -10.73 -19.97
CA LEU A 682 51.15 -10.86 -20.08
C LEU A 682 51.64 -12.27 -19.74
N LEU A 683 51.08 -12.90 -18.71
CA LEU A 683 51.37 -14.30 -18.36
C LEU A 683 50.94 -15.26 -19.48
N TYR A 684 49.80 -15.00 -20.11
CA TYR A 684 49.32 -15.80 -21.24
C TYR A 684 50.23 -15.65 -22.47
N ILE A 685 50.66 -14.43 -22.81
CA ILE A 685 51.59 -14.20 -23.92
C ILE A 685 52.96 -14.83 -23.62
N ALA A 686 53.45 -14.71 -22.38
CA ALA A 686 54.71 -15.32 -21.96
C ALA A 686 54.67 -16.86 -22.01
N THR A 687 53.56 -17.48 -21.62
CA THR A 687 53.39 -18.94 -21.69
C THR A 687 53.29 -19.43 -23.14
N ILE A 688 52.59 -18.70 -24.00
CA ILE A 688 52.58 -18.94 -25.46
C ILE A 688 53.99 -18.81 -26.04
N PHE A 689 54.71 -17.74 -25.71
CA PHE A 689 56.07 -17.53 -26.20
C PHE A 689 57.02 -18.64 -25.73
N CYS A 690 56.93 -19.05 -24.45
CA CYS A 690 57.69 -20.19 -23.92
C CYS A 690 57.34 -21.51 -24.63
N TYR A 691 56.06 -21.72 -24.98
CA TYR A 691 55.62 -22.89 -25.72
C TYR A 691 56.18 -22.91 -27.15
N TYR A 692 56.16 -21.77 -27.85
CA TYR A 692 56.72 -21.67 -29.19
C TYR A 692 58.25 -21.75 -29.20
N MET A 693 58.93 -21.17 -28.21
CA MET A 693 60.38 -21.28 -28.05
C MET A 693 60.81 -22.71 -27.72
N ARG A 694 60.06 -23.43 -26.86
CA ARG A 694 60.28 -24.87 -26.62
C ARG A 694 60.11 -25.67 -27.90
N LYS A 695 59.08 -25.37 -28.70
CA LYS A 695 58.83 -26.03 -29.98
C LYS A 695 59.91 -25.74 -31.03
N TRP A 696 60.51 -24.55 -31.01
CA TRP A 696 61.62 -24.16 -31.88
C TRP A 696 62.98 -24.75 -31.47
N LEU A 697 63.21 -24.93 -30.17
CA LEU A 697 64.46 -25.49 -29.63
C LEU A 697 64.51 -27.03 -29.68
N THR A 698 63.38 -27.70 -29.96
CA THR A 698 63.35 -29.13 -30.25
C THR A 698 63.43 -29.37 -31.77
N PRO A 699 64.58 -29.79 -32.32
CA PRO A 699 64.66 -30.10 -33.75
C PRO A 699 63.78 -31.32 -34.08
N PRO A 700 63.09 -31.34 -35.24
CA PRO A 700 62.31 -32.49 -35.66
C PRO A 700 63.26 -33.67 -35.95
N LYS A 701 63.04 -34.80 -35.29
CA LYS A 701 63.64 -36.07 -35.70
C LYS A 701 63.10 -36.42 -37.09
N HIS A 702 63.96 -36.30 -38.08
CA HIS A 702 63.69 -36.74 -39.44
C HIS A 702 63.43 -38.26 -39.44
N MET A 703 62.36 -38.67 -40.12
CA MET A 703 62.03 -40.05 -40.44
C MET A 703 63.23 -40.77 -41.08
N SER A 704 63.51 -41.98 -40.59
CA SER A 704 63.92 -43.12 -41.40
C SER A 704 63.10 -44.33 -40.99
#